data_AF-A0A4U8SGM0-F1
#
_entry.id   AF-A0A4U8SGM0-F1
#
_cell.length_a   1.000
_cell.length_b   1.000
_cell.length_c   1.000
_cell.angle_alpha   90.00
_cell.angle_beta   90.00
_cell.angle_gamma   90.00
#
_symmetry.space_group_name_H-M   'P 1'
#
loop_
_entity.id
_entity.type
_entity.pdbx_description
1 polymer ?
#
loop_
_entity_poly.entity_id
_entity_poly.type
_entity_poly.pdbx_seq_one_letter_code
_entity_poly.pdbx_strand_id
1 'polypeptide(L)'
;MIWKEEDLVEINFSQQYLNPKSIVLHLTQEEKIEYIELWNVKNPMLEVHCFINGEWAEVDKSHFESDSANNVRILLYSKIWIKTLKISSNENLSLPEVKIFKRKFPALLMCGRGDGFGSRILNFLFAKYCADKSGLKFGFVWNIRNASEKGVFVDSKENIFTESFLEKYHYPLPQIYSSDLFANRYYISDLAKGSYKYYWGGYYTSVFLGKSHFKDFDGEDFNKEAIRIWNEIDFTPEYQQLIISAKEAFQDDFIAIHIRVGDVVFDHLQRRMYFSYTDRAPMNRISPIEIVAHIIKLNATKNIVLFSDEKALVQKIKDYFNAFNREIKIQLADDFKSGLSLTRMQDTIFDLVFMSQAKEIYCPKESTFSILSSFIDRAKIVHFNEKFSLEEQYSIIEAGLNIEVEPLIRAASLAYFFNLSKKLNKGLSHNVSILNKYLELDKNNFATYIAMFHLYFANNQADKVEYTLMHLFTFENFEHFINTLLWTKQNYVEYREYFQDYKLNANEKFKRISIVAARISESQNDMASAISFVCLAMGQKYRFGFENKNNTAKQKLPNEPNKQLQTQNIAFQNKIKQMESFIDSKTRIHSHLAYKLGSAMILNARSFLGWVRMPYVLSYIKEFHREEQRKYQEKVAKNPSLKLPKLESYPDYKEAIKEKQCFTYKLGEALIKANNVRGGGRIFAYLQFFKEVRELRKEFREKKK
;
A
#
# COMPACT_ATOMS: atom_id res chain seq x y z
N MET A 1 19.96 2.91 29.41
CA MET A 1 21.15 2.86 28.51
C MET A 1 20.87 1.99 27.30
N ILE A 2 21.31 2.39 26.08
CA ILE A 2 21.10 1.60 24.85
C ILE A 2 22.34 0.81 24.42
N TRP A 3 23.54 1.32 24.69
CA TRP A 3 24.80 0.65 24.34
C TRP A 3 24.99 -0.59 25.22
N LYS A 4 25.47 -1.67 24.61
CA LYS A 4 25.79 -2.92 25.30
C LYS A 4 27.18 -2.80 25.92
N GLU A 5 27.45 -3.56 26.98
CA GLU A 5 28.76 -3.53 27.66
C GLU A 5 29.91 -3.84 26.69
N GLU A 6 29.70 -4.80 25.78
CA GLU A 6 30.67 -5.12 24.73
C GLU A 6 30.96 -3.97 23.75
N ASP A 7 30.13 -2.93 23.71
CA ASP A 7 30.28 -1.75 22.84
C ASP A 7 30.97 -0.58 23.54
N LEU A 8 31.41 -0.77 24.79
CA LEU A 8 31.98 0.26 25.64
C LEU A 8 33.43 -0.05 26.01
N VAL A 9 34.21 1.01 26.23
CA VAL A 9 35.59 0.93 26.69
C VAL A 9 35.71 1.73 27.97
N GLU A 10 36.22 1.10 29.02
CA GLU A 10 36.56 1.78 30.26
C GLU A 10 37.79 2.69 30.04
N ILE A 11 37.73 3.92 30.56
CA ILE A 11 38.74 4.94 30.40
C ILE A 11 39.59 5.00 31.66
N ASN A 12 40.90 4.99 31.48
CA ASN A 12 41.85 5.20 32.57
C ASN A 12 41.96 6.69 32.94
N PHE A 13 42.00 6.97 34.23
CA PHE A 13 42.14 8.31 34.79
C PHE A 13 42.98 8.28 36.06
N SER A 14 43.57 9.43 36.41
CA SER A 14 44.12 9.66 37.75
C SER A 14 43.08 10.39 38.60
N GLN A 15 42.98 10.03 39.87
CA GLN A 15 42.06 10.66 40.83
C GLN A 15 42.83 11.44 41.89
N GLN A 16 42.31 12.62 42.27
CA GLN A 16 42.85 13.44 43.34
C GLN A 16 41.71 13.97 44.22
N TYR A 17 41.83 13.79 45.54
CA TYR A 17 40.94 14.41 46.51
C TYR A 17 41.33 15.88 46.70
N LEU A 18 40.37 16.80 46.49
CA LEU A 18 40.54 18.20 46.88
C LEU A 18 40.22 18.38 48.37
N ASN A 19 39.21 17.66 48.84
CA ASN A 19 38.78 17.60 50.23
C ASN A 19 37.93 16.31 50.40
N PRO A 20 37.50 15.95 51.64
CA PRO A 20 36.70 14.74 51.87
C PRO A 20 35.38 14.67 51.09
N LYS A 21 34.92 15.78 50.52
CA LYS A 21 33.64 15.96 49.83
C LYS A 21 33.79 16.18 48.31
N SER A 22 35.00 16.21 47.77
CA SER A 22 35.23 16.54 46.36
C SER A 22 36.46 15.81 45.80
N ILE A 23 36.24 15.12 44.69
CA ILE A 23 37.29 14.46 43.90
C ILE A 23 37.37 15.09 42.51
N VAL A 24 38.59 15.18 41.98
CA VAL A 24 38.85 15.56 40.59
C VAL A 24 39.46 14.37 39.88
N LEU A 25 38.91 14.05 38.72
CA LEU A 25 39.39 12.99 37.86
C LEU A 25 40.00 13.63 36.61
N HIS A 26 41.25 13.26 36.32
CA HIS A 26 41.96 13.67 35.14
C HIS A 26 42.13 12.47 34.21
N LEU A 27 41.49 12.53 33.04
CA LEU A 27 41.64 11.53 32.01
C LEU A 27 43.05 11.63 31.40
N THR A 28 43.59 10.50 30.98
CA THR A 28 44.91 10.43 30.30
C THR A 28 44.98 11.29 29.05
N GLN A 29 43.87 11.35 28.30
CA GLN A 29 43.67 12.23 27.16
C GLN A 29 42.24 12.76 27.16
N GLU A 30 41.98 13.75 26.33
CA GLU A 30 40.62 14.26 26.16
C GLU A 30 39.74 13.23 25.43
N GLU A 31 38.58 12.92 25.98
CA GLU A 31 37.71 11.85 25.50
C GLU A 31 36.23 12.28 25.47
N LYS A 32 35.46 11.63 24.58
CA LYS A 32 33.99 11.71 24.63
C LYS A 32 33.45 10.64 25.55
N ILE A 33 33.01 11.05 26.74
CA ILE A 33 32.47 10.14 27.74
C ILE A 33 31.02 9.80 27.40
N GLU A 34 30.66 8.51 27.44
CA GLU A 34 29.29 8.05 27.35
C GLU A 34 28.57 8.15 28.68
N TYR A 35 29.13 7.56 29.73
CA TYR A 35 28.63 7.71 31.09
C TYR A 35 29.73 7.47 32.13
N ILE A 36 29.41 7.85 33.36
CA ILE A 36 30.21 7.61 34.56
C ILE A 36 29.39 6.74 35.50
N GLU A 37 29.99 5.71 36.08
CA GLU A 37 29.43 4.89 37.15
C GLU A 37 30.13 5.20 38.46
N LEU A 38 29.33 5.45 39.49
CA LEU A 38 29.76 5.67 40.86
C LEU A 38 29.14 4.62 41.75
N TRP A 39 29.98 3.85 42.44
CA TRP A 39 29.54 2.84 43.39
C TRP A 39 29.77 3.31 44.82
N ASN A 40 28.97 2.80 45.75
CA ASN A 40 29.04 3.11 47.19
C ASN A 40 28.76 4.59 47.52
N VAL A 41 27.86 5.26 46.79
CA VAL A 41 27.52 6.66 47.01
C VAL A 41 26.02 6.84 47.30
N LYS A 42 25.66 7.42 48.45
CA LYS A 42 24.27 7.78 48.77
C LYS A 42 23.84 8.98 47.91
N ASN A 43 22.81 8.79 47.09
CA ASN A 43 22.51 9.62 45.91
C ASN A 43 22.10 11.10 46.12
N PRO A 44 21.43 11.60 47.17
CA PRO A 44 20.60 12.79 46.96
C PRO A 44 21.34 14.15 46.81
N MET A 45 22.67 14.22 46.83
CA MET A 45 23.43 15.49 46.81
C MET A 45 24.69 15.48 45.91
N LEU A 46 24.80 14.59 44.92
CA LEU A 46 25.98 14.49 44.04
C LEU A 46 26.00 15.54 42.94
N GLU A 47 27.03 16.38 42.87
CA GLU A 47 27.28 17.35 41.79
C GLU A 47 28.45 16.89 40.92
N VAL A 48 28.26 16.93 39.60
CA VAL A 48 29.30 16.56 38.63
C VAL A 48 29.55 17.76 37.75
N HIS A 49 30.78 18.23 37.67
CA HIS A 49 31.19 19.30 36.79
C HIS A 49 32.20 18.79 35.78
N CYS A 50 32.02 19.16 34.51
CA CYS A 50 32.98 18.91 33.45
C CYS A 50 33.76 20.20 33.19
N PHE A 51 35.08 20.12 33.06
CA PHE A 51 35.89 21.26 32.66
C PHE A 51 35.95 21.34 31.13
N ILE A 52 35.34 22.38 30.55
CA ILE A 52 35.14 22.54 29.11
C ILE A 52 35.50 23.98 28.74
N ASN A 53 36.35 24.16 27.72
CA ASN A 53 36.74 25.47 27.20
C ASN A 53 37.24 26.48 28.27
N GLY A 54 37.89 26.00 29.33
CA GLY A 54 38.42 26.84 30.40
C GLY A 54 37.46 27.11 31.57
N GLU A 55 36.23 26.60 31.53
CA GLU A 55 35.21 26.82 32.55
C GLU A 55 34.64 25.49 33.08
N TRP A 56 34.11 25.54 34.31
CA TRP A 56 33.39 24.41 34.90
C TRP A 56 31.91 24.47 34.56
N ALA A 57 31.40 23.46 33.87
CA ALA A 57 29.99 23.31 33.56
C ALA A 57 29.40 22.17 34.39
N GLU A 58 28.31 22.44 35.12
CA GLU A 58 27.57 21.42 35.86
C GLU A 58 26.78 20.51 34.92
N VAL A 59 26.76 19.20 35.22
CA VAL A 59 25.92 18.22 34.53
C VAL A 59 24.52 18.27 35.13
N ASP A 60 23.52 18.45 34.28
CA ASP A 60 22.11 18.50 34.67
C ASP A 60 21.67 17.22 35.40
N LYS A 61 20.94 17.37 36.50
CA LYS A 61 20.49 16.25 37.35
C LYS A 61 19.60 15.25 36.61
N SER A 62 18.94 15.65 35.53
CA SER A 62 18.15 14.74 34.67
C SER A 62 19.00 13.66 33.98
N HIS A 63 20.33 13.80 33.99
CA HIS A 63 21.27 12.82 33.45
C HIS A 63 21.69 11.76 34.48
N PHE A 64 21.23 11.86 35.73
CA PHE A 64 21.59 10.96 36.81
C PHE A 64 20.54 9.85 36.93
N GLU A 65 20.98 8.59 36.80
CA GLU A 65 20.18 7.39 37.03
C GLU A 65 20.73 6.68 38.26
N SER A 66 19.90 6.36 39.25
CA SER A 66 20.32 5.57 40.41
C SER A 66 19.59 4.24 40.49
N ASP A 67 20.33 3.20 40.84
CA ASP A 67 19.74 1.89 41.14
C ASP A 67 19.45 1.71 42.64
N SER A 68 18.82 0.58 42.98
CA SER A 68 18.48 0.21 44.36
C SER A 68 19.69 -0.13 45.24
N ALA A 69 20.90 -0.21 44.67
CA ALA A 69 22.13 -0.62 45.35
C ALA A 69 23.05 0.58 45.70
N ASN A 70 22.56 1.82 45.60
CA ASN A 70 23.34 3.05 45.76
C ASN A 70 24.45 3.22 44.70
N ASN A 71 24.23 2.69 43.49
CA ASN A 71 25.06 3.06 42.34
C ASN A 71 24.40 4.21 41.59
N VAL A 72 25.21 5.19 41.21
CA VAL A 72 24.77 6.36 40.45
C VAL A 72 25.47 6.36 39.11
N ARG A 73 24.67 6.34 38.04
CA ARG A 73 25.11 6.51 36.67
C ARG A 73 24.84 7.93 36.20
N ILE A 74 25.83 8.55 35.57
CA ILE A 74 25.72 9.89 35.01
C ILE A 74 25.89 9.81 33.50
N LEU A 75 24.81 10.06 32.74
CA LEU A 75 24.79 9.91 31.30
C LEU A 75 25.27 11.18 30.59
N LEU A 76 26.37 11.09 29.83
CA LEU A 76 26.97 12.21 29.10
C LEU A 76 26.80 12.09 27.58
N TYR A 77 26.37 10.91 27.10
CA TYR A 77 25.94 10.64 25.72
C TYR A 77 26.99 10.95 24.65
N SER A 78 28.27 10.99 24.99
CA SER A 78 29.38 11.27 24.06
C SER A 78 29.23 12.60 23.32
N LYS A 79 28.59 13.61 23.93
CA LYS A 79 28.30 14.90 23.29
C LYS A 79 29.48 15.87 23.31
N ILE A 80 30.27 15.82 24.37
CA ILE A 80 31.33 16.78 24.67
C ILE A 80 32.65 16.05 24.90
N TRP A 81 33.74 16.72 24.52
CA TRP A 81 35.10 16.29 24.83
C TRP A 81 35.44 16.76 26.25
N ILE A 82 35.97 15.85 27.05
CA ILE A 82 36.25 16.08 28.47
C ILE A 82 37.64 15.53 28.75
N LYS A 83 38.50 16.34 29.39
CA LYS A 83 39.80 15.90 29.93
C LYS A 83 39.79 15.83 31.46
N THR A 84 39.04 16.71 32.09
CA THR A 84 38.98 16.83 33.55
C THR A 84 37.53 16.95 33.99
N LEU A 85 37.17 16.24 35.05
CA LEU A 85 35.87 16.33 35.69
C LEU A 85 35.99 16.34 37.21
N LYS A 86 35.01 16.92 37.88
CA LYS A 86 34.95 17.04 39.34
C LYS A 86 33.64 16.45 39.82
N ILE A 87 33.71 15.62 40.86
CA ILE A 87 32.55 15.06 41.54
C ILE A 87 32.56 15.59 42.97
N SER A 88 31.44 16.17 43.40
CA SER A 88 31.27 16.77 44.72
C SER A 88 30.02 16.20 45.39
N SER A 89 30.02 16.16 46.73
CA SER A 89 28.84 15.80 47.53
C SER A 89 28.77 16.68 48.78
N ASN A 90 27.58 16.84 49.35
CA ASN A 90 27.43 17.49 50.65
C ASN A 90 27.90 16.60 51.82
N GLU A 91 28.00 15.29 51.59
CA GLU A 91 28.55 14.29 52.52
C GLU A 91 29.97 13.88 52.12
N ASN A 92 30.71 13.23 53.02
CA ASN A 92 32.04 12.72 52.71
C ASN A 92 31.95 11.60 51.66
N LEU A 93 32.74 11.73 50.59
CA LEU A 93 32.93 10.70 49.57
C LEU A 93 33.90 9.65 50.12
N SER A 94 33.39 8.67 50.87
CA SER A 94 34.17 7.53 51.36
C SER A 94 34.53 6.61 50.19
N LEU A 95 35.62 6.92 49.48
CA LEU A 95 36.24 6.11 48.42
C LEU A 95 35.23 5.55 47.40
N PRO A 96 34.56 6.41 46.59
CA PRO A 96 33.70 5.92 45.54
C PRO A 96 34.54 5.14 44.52
N GLU A 97 34.11 3.93 44.17
CA GLU A 97 34.65 3.27 42.98
C GLU A 97 34.03 3.99 41.78
N VAL A 98 34.89 4.62 40.97
CA VAL A 98 34.48 5.36 39.79
C VAL A 98 34.91 4.59 38.55
N LYS A 99 33.97 4.37 37.62
CA LYS A 99 34.26 3.89 36.28
C LYS A 99 33.76 4.87 35.24
N ILE A 100 34.55 5.10 34.21
CA ILE A 100 34.22 6.03 33.13
C ILE A 100 34.23 5.26 31.83
N PHE A 101 33.16 5.35 31.04
CA PHE A 101 33.03 4.59 29.82
C PHE A 101 32.92 5.51 28.60
N LYS A 102 33.58 5.15 27.51
CA LYS A 102 33.35 5.70 26.16
C LYS A 102 32.84 4.64 25.21
N ARG A 103 32.22 5.07 24.11
CA ARG A 103 31.77 4.17 23.03
C ARG A 103 32.95 3.65 22.23
N LYS A 104 32.88 2.38 21.80
CA LYS A 104 33.74 1.81 20.74
C LYS A 104 33.40 2.36 19.36
N PHE A 105 32.13 2.72 19.16
CA PHE A 105 31.58 3.12 17.87
C PHE A 105 31.04 4.56 17.91
N PRO A 106 31.13 5.33 16.81
CA PRO A 106 30.60 6.69 16.76
C PRO A 106 29.09 6.76 17.00
N ALA A 107 28.34 5.83 16.41
CA ALA A 107 26.89 5.70 16.53
C ALA A 107 26.41 4.30 16.16
N LEU A 108 25.14 4.05 16.43
CA LEU A 108 24.38 2.84 16.15
C LEU A 108 23.47 3.09 14.94
N LEU A 109 23.65 2.28 13.90
CA LEU A 109 22.81 2.21 12.72
C LEU A 109 21.75 1.13 12.95
N MET A 110 20.50 1.57 13.17
CA MET A 110 19.38 0.70 13.52
C MET A 110 18.56 0.31 12.29
N CYS A 111 18.53 -0.98 11.98
CA CYS A 111 17.63 -1.57 11.00
C CYS A 111 16.23 -1.73 11.61
N GLY A 112 15.24 -0.99 11.09
CA GLY A 112 13.94 -0.78 11.74
C GLY A 112 12.71 -1.37 11.05
N ARG A 113 12.89 -2.12 9.96
CA ARG A 113 11.81 -2.33 8.98
C ARG A 113 10.83 -3.44 9.38
N GLY A 114 9.54 -3.22 9.15
CA GLY A 114 8.45 -4.08 9.64
C GLY A 114 7.76 -5.02 8.67
N ASP A 115 8.15 -5.05 7.40
CA ASP A 115 7.36 -5.74 6.36
C ASP A 115 7.60 -7.27 6.38
N GLY A 116 7.51 -7.95 5.23
CA GLY A 116 7.87 -9.37 5.11
C GLY A 116 9.36 -9.65 5.24
N PHE A 117 9.69 -10.90 5.52
CA PHE A 117 11.05 -11.40 5.76
C PHE A 117 12.04 -10.94 4.69
N GLY A 118 11.74 -11.18 3.40
CA GLY A 118 12.66 -10.83 2.30
C GLY A 118 13.04 -9.36 2.28
N SER A 119 12.07 -8.48 2.47
CA SER A 119 12.35 -7.06 2.55
C SER A 119 13.14 -6.68 3.83
N ARG A 120 12.93 -7.38 4.96
CA ARG A 120 13.59 -7.07 6.25
C ARG A 120 15.06 -7.42 6.15
N ILE A 121 15.36 -8.59 5.61
CA ILE A 121 16.74 -9.03 5.40
C ILE A 121 17.42 -8.17 4.32
N LEU A 122 16.77 -7.75 3.23
CA LEU A 122 17.40 -6.79 2.30
C LEU A 122 17.82 -5.47 2.97
N ASN A 123 16.96 -4.95 3.83
CA ASN A 123 17.27 -3.77 4.63
C ASN A 123 18.41 -4.05 5.61
N PHE A 124 18.41 -5.22 6.25
CA PHE A 124 19.47 -5.72 7.14
C PHE A 124 20.83 -5.79 6.42
N LEU A 125 20.92 -6.47 5.27
CA LEU A 125 22.16 -6.66 4.51
C LEU A 125 22.75 -5.30 4.12
N PHE A 126 21.92 -4.40 3.60
CA PHE A 126 22.38 -3.07 3.19
C PHE A 126 22.77 -2.17 4.38
N ALA A 127 21.99 -2.22 5.47
CA ALA A 127 22.30 -1.50 6.71
C ALA A 127 23.62 -1.97 7.33
N LYS A 128 23.83 -3.28 7.41
CA LYS A 128 25.06 -3.89 7.93
C LYS A 128 26.27 -3.58 7.04
N TYR A 129 26.11 -3.64 5.72
CA TYR A 129 27.12 -3.21 4.76
C TYR A 129 27.57 -1.77 5.01
N CYS A 130 26.60 -0.85 5.14
CA CYS A 130 26.90 0.56 5.40
C CYS A 130 27.55 0.76 6.77
N ALA A 131 27.11 0.03 7.80
CA ALA A 131 27.69 0.09 9.13
C ALA A 131 29.15 -0.36 9.14
N ASP A 132 29.45 -1.50 8.51
CA ASP A 132 30.80 -2.05 8.41
C ASP A 132 31.75 -1.09 7.65
N LYS A 133 31.30 -0.54 6.52
CA LYS A 133 32.12 0.39 5.70
C LYS A 133 32.32 1.76 6.35
N SER A 134 31.41 2.19 7.22
CA SER A 134 31.49 3.48 7.91
C SER A 134 32.09 3.39 9.32
N GLY A 135 32.26 2.19 9.88
CA GLY A 135 32.71 1.98 11.26
C GLY A 135 31.63 2.25 12.31
N LEU A 136 30.34 2.24 11.92
CA LEU A 136 29.22 2.33 12.85
C LEU A 136 28.90 0.96 13.47
N LYS A 137 28.30 0.95 14.67
CA LYS A 137 27.71 -0.28 15.22
C LYS A 137 26.44 -0.58 14.44
N PHE A 138 26.27 -1.84 14.05
CA PHE A 138 25.01 -2.33 13.49
C PHE A 138 24.08 -2.85 14.60
N GLY A 139 22.79 -2.56 14.47
CA GLY A 139 21.75 -3.19 15.28
C GLY A 139 20.43 -3.32 14.51
N PHE A 140 19.53 -4.15 15.02
CA PHE A 140 18.18 -4.29 14.45
C PHE A 140 17.09 -4.42 15.51
N VAL A 141 15.86 -4.09 15.10
CA VAL A 141 14.63 -4.41 15.83
C VAL A 141 13.86 -5.47 15.05
N TRP A 142 13.10 -6.31 15.75
CA TRP A 142 12.33 -7.37 15.11
C TRP A 142 10.97 -7.57 15.79
N ASN A 143 9.90 -7.26 15.05
CA ASN A 143 8.54 -7.50 15.52
C ASN A 143 7.90 -8.66 14.74
N ILE A 144 7.21 -9.54 15.46
CA ILE A 144 6.39 -10.58 14.84
C ILE A 144 5.33 -9.94 13.91
N ARG A 145 5.02 -10.61 12.81
CA ARG A 145 3.92 -10.24 11.92
C ARG A 145 2.97 -11.41 11.75
N ASN A 146 1.84 -11.32 12.44
CA ASN A 146 0.75 -12.26 12.29
C ASN A 146 -0.12 -11.81 11.10
N ALA A 147 -0.14 -12.62 10.04
CA ALA A 147 -0.99 -12.39 8.89
C ALA A 147 -2.23 -13.28 8.92
N SER A 148 -3.29 -12.85 8.21
CA SER A 148 -4.35 -13.76 7.75
C SER A 148 -3.76 -14.88 6.88
N GLU A 149 -4.56 -15.92 6.58
CA GLU A 149 -4.11 -17.09 5.78
C GLU A 149 -3.31 -16.69 4.53
N LYS A 150 -3.75 -15.67 3.78
CA LYS A 150 -3.10 -15.20 2.54
C LYS A 150 -2.15 -13.99 2.66
N GLY A 151 -1.88 -13.51 3.88
CA GLY A 151 -1.03 -12.33 4.11
C GLY A 151 0.47 -12.64 4.25
N VAL A 152 1.27 -11.65 4.66
CA VAL A 152 2.71 -11.83 4.88
C VAL A 152 2.99 -12.14 6.35
N PHE A 153 3.52 -13.33 6.64
CA PHE A 153 3.90 -13.79 7.98
C PHE A 153 5.39 -13.59 8.25
N VAL A 154 5.73 -13.23 9.49
CA VAL A 154 7.12 -13.22 9.99
C VAL A 154 7.09 -13.70 11.43
N ASP A 155 7.89 -14.71 11.75
CA ASP A 155 7.95 -15.36 13.05
C ASP A 155 8.65 -14.50 14.13
N SER A 156 8.63 -14.96 15.38
CA SER A 156 9.38 -14.36 16.48
C SER A 156 10.89 -14.41 16.20
N LYS A 157 11.62 -13.49 16.83
CA LYS A 157 13.08 -13.42 16.68
C LYS A 157 13.78 -14.59 17.35
N GLU A 158 13.22 -15.09 18.46
CA GLU A 158 13.73 -16.23 19.23
C GLU A 158 13.62 -17.54 18.45
N ASN A 159 12.64 -17.63 17.54
CA ASN A 159 12.52 -18.79 16.66
C ASN A 159 13.54 -18.75 15.51
N ILE A 160 13.91 -17.55 15.02
CA ILE A 160 14.71 -17.39 13.80
C ILE A 160 16.21 -17.30 14.11
N PHE A 161 16.59 -16.58 15.16
CA PHE A 161 17.99 -16.25 15.49
C PHE A 161 18.39 -16.88 16.82
N THR A 162 19.68 -17.22 16.95
CA THR A 162 20.23 -17.69 18.23
C THR A 162 20.23 -16.60 19.30
N GLU A 163 20.23 -17.02 20.57
CA GLU A 163 20.28 -16.09 21.71
C GLU A 163 21.53 -15.19 21.66
N SER A 164 22.70 -15.76 21.40
CA SER A 164 23.97 -15.03 21.26
C SER A 164 23.90 -13.95 20.17
N PHE A 165 23.22 -14.22 19.05
CA PHE A 165 23.04 -13.24 17.98
C PHE A 165 22.13 -12.10 18.40
N LEU A 166 21.03 -12.41 19.09
CA LEU A 166 20.11 -11.42 19.62
C LEU A 166 20.79 -10.55 20.69
N GLU A 167 21.51 -11.16 21.61
CA GLU A 167 22.32 -10.46 22.62
C GLU A 167 23.31 -9.49 21.99
N LYS A 168 23.88 -9.83 20.82
CA LYS A 168 24.84 -8.98 20.11
C LYS A 168 24.20 -7.87 19.27
N TYR A 169 23.17 -8.17 18.48
CA TYR A 169 22.67 -7.25 17.44
C TYR A 169 21.23 -6.78 17.61
N HIS A 170 20.40 -7.47 18.40
CA HIS A 170 19.01 -7.04 18.60
C HIS A 170 18.93 -5.96 19.70
N TYR A 171 18.06 -4.97 19.50
CA TYR A 171 17.76 -3.93 20.49
C TYR A 171 16.25 -3.81 20.72
N PRO A 172 15.78 -3.68 21.98
CA PRO A 172 14.37 -3.59 22.33
C PRO A 172 13.80 -2.18 22.10
N LEU A 173 13.95 -1.65 20.89
CA LEU A 173 13.45 -0.34 20.48
C LEU A 173 12.16 -0.45 19.64
N PRO A 174 11.35 0.61 19.57
CA PRO A 174 10.15 0.60 18.73
C PRO A 174 10.50 0.51 17.25
N GLN A 175 9.72 -0.28 16.53
CA GLN A 175 9.78 -0.34 15.07
C GLN A 175 9.24 0.96 14.47
N ILE A 176 10.01 1.59 13.58
CA ILE A 176 9.62 2.83 12.89
C ILE A 176 9.76 2.69 11.38
N TYR A 177 9.05 3.54 10.62
CA TYR A 177 9.07 3.54 9.15
C TYR A 177 9.67 4.82 8.56
N SER A 178 10.48 5.53 9.34
CA SER A 178 11.23 6.72 8.92
C SER A 178 12.72 6.40 8.89
N SER A 179 13.39 6.75 7.80
CA SER A 179 14.85 6.71 7.72
C SER A 179 15.40 8.10 8.03
N ASP A 180 16.37 8.20 8.93
CA ASP A 180 16.97 9.49 9.31
C ASP A 180 18.48 9.51 9.17
N LEU A 181 19.16 8.39 9.45
CA LEU A 181 20.62 8.33 9.50
C LEU A 181 21.28 8.61 8.13
N PHE A 182 20.58 8.31 7.03
CA PHE A 182 21.10 8.51 5.67
C PHE A 182 20.70 9.88 5.10
N ALA A 183 19.85 10.65 5.80
CA ALA A 183 19.35 11.91 5.28
C ALA A 183 20.49 12.92 5.09
N ASN A 184 20.54 13.54 3.90
CA ASN A 184 21.56 14.53 3.52
C ASN A 184 23.01 14.01 3.58
N ARG A 185 23.20 12.69 3.42
CA ARG A 185 24.53 12.05 3.30
C ARG A 185 24.71 11.56 1.87
N TYR A 186 25.89 11.81 1.29
CA TYR A 186 26.20 11.43 -0.10
C TYR A 186 27.29 10.35 -0.20
N TYR A 187 27.97 10.05 0.91
CA TYR A 187 28.98 8.99 0.99
C TYR A 187 28.70 8.12 2.22
N ILE A 188 28.95 6.81 2.13
CA ILE A 188 28.88 5.87 3.25
C ILE A 188 29.88 6.28 4.34
N SER A 189 31.07 6.72 3.94
CA SER A 189 32.10 7.20 4.86
C SER A 189 31.67 8.41 5.72
N ASP A 190 30.64 9.16 5.31
CA ASP A 190 30.09 10.28 6.07
C ASP A 190 29.09 9.87 7.15
N LEU A 191 28.64 8.60 7.15
CA LEU A 191 27.66 8.12 8.11
C LEU A 191 28.19 8.18 9.55
N ALA A 192 29.49 8.04 9.76
CA ALA A 192 30.13 8.17 11.07
C ALA A 192 30.34 9.62 11.54
N LYS A 193 30.04 10.61 10.69
CA LYS A 193 30.35 12.03 10.93
C LYS A 193 29.09 12.81 11.31
N GLY A 194 29.28 13.83 12.15
CA GLY A 194 28.26 14.82 12.48
C GLY A 194 27.27 14.38 13.55
N SER A 195 26.15 15.11 13.65
CA SER A 195 25.09 14.85 14.63
C SER A 195 24.06 13.85 14.12
N TYR A 196 23.50 13.08 15.04
CA TYR A 196 22.44 12.11 14.78
C TYR A 196 21.13 12.56 15.42
N LYS A 197 20.01 12.05 14.90
CA LYS A 197 18.68 12.36 15.43
C LYS A 197 18.51 11.87 16.88
N TYR A 198 19.02 10.68 17.18
CA TYR A 198 19.05 10.14 18.52
C TYR A 198 20.48 10.21 19.07
N TYR A 199 20.63 10.33 20.38
CA TYR A 199 21.95 10.44 21.01
C TYR A 199 22.88 9.24 20.69
N TRP A 200 22.28 8.10 20.39
CA TRP A 200 22.95 6.86 20.05
C TRP A 200 23.13 6.64 18.55
N GLY A 201 22.48 7.42 17.68
CA GLY A 201 22.49 7.20 16.24
C GLY A 201 21.13 7.41 15.58
N GLY A 202 20.71 6.46 14.74
CA GLY A 202 19.54 6.63 13.89
C GLY A 202 19.07 5.37 13.19
N TYR A 203 17.93 5.49 12.52
CA TYR A 203 17.29 4.40 11.80
C TYR A 203 17.53 4.46 10.29
N TYR A 204 17.64 3.27 9.71
CA TYR A 204 17.46 3.05 8.28
C TYR A 204 16.38 1.98 8.05
N THR A 205 15.37 2.33 7.26
CA THR A 205 14.13 1.55 7.11
C THR A 205 13.65 1.46 5.66
N SER A 206 14.46 1.95 4.71
CA SER A 206 14.12 1.93 3.29
C SER A 206 14.35 0.54 2.69
N VAL A 207 13.54 0.18 1.69
CA VAL A 207 13.72 -1.08 0.96
C VAL A 207 14.89 -0.91 -0.01
N PHE A 208 15.93 -1.73 0.16
CA PHE A 208 17.05 -1.77 -0.77
C PHE A 208 16.72 -2.69 -1.96
N LEU A 209 16.76 -2.15 -3.17
CA LEU A 209 16.43 -2.84 -4.42
C LEU A 209 17.66 -2.95 -5.35
N GLY A 210 18.86 -3.08 -4.77
CA GLY A 210 20.11 -3.19 -5.53
C GLY A 210 20.71 -1.86 -6.00
N LYS A 211 20.16 -0.73 -5.56
CA LYS A 211 20.67 0.61 -5.88
C LYS A 211 20.76 1.47 -4.63
N SER A 212 21.83 2.24 -4.56
CA SER A 212 22.13 3.19 -3.49
C SER A 212 22.21 4.61 -4.03
N HIS A 213 21.96 5.60 -3.16
CA HIS A 213 22.19 7.02 -3.45
C HIS A 213 23.60 7.49 -3.05
N PHE A 214 24.37 6.65 -2.34
CA PHE A 214 25.74 6.96 -1.97
C PHE A 214 26.66 6.89 -3.19
N LYS A 215 27.53 7.90 -3.33
CA LYS A 215 28.47 8.02 -4.45
C LYS A 215 29.63 7.04 -4.38
N ASP A 216 30.00 6.60 -3.18
CA ASP A 216 31.01 5.57 -2.90
C ASP A 216 30.40 4.17 -2.75
N PHE A 217 29.14 3.96 -3.16
CA PHE A 217 28.55 2.63 -3.21
C PHE A 217 29.08 1.85 -4.42
N ASP A 218 29.62 0.66 -4.15
CA ASP A 218 30.04 -0.30 -5.16
C ASP A 218 29.10 -1.51 -5.12
N GLY A 219 28.41 -1.77 -6.22
CA GLY A 219 27.45 -2.86 -6.34
C GLY A 219 28.10 -4.25 -6.38
N GLU A 220 29.31 -4.38 -6.93
CA GLU A 220 30.03 -5.66 -6.97
C GLU A 220 30.57 -6.01 -5.58
N ASP A 221 31.16 -5.03 -4.89
CA ASP A 221 31.56 -5.14 -3.50
C ASP A 221 30.35 -5.45 -2.60
N PHE A 222 29.21 -4.77 -2.80
CA PHE A 222 27.98 -5.09 -2.06
C PHE A 222 27.52 -6.53 -2.28
N ASN A 223 27.53 -7.05 -3.51
CA ASN A 223 27.11 -8.43 -3.78
C ASN A 223 27.97 -9.44 -3.01
N LYS A 224 29.28 -9.23 -2.98
CA LYS A 224 30.22 -10.06 -2.21
C LYS A 224 29.94 -9.97 -0.70
N GLU A 225 29.80 -8.75 -0.19
CA GLU A 225 29.56 -8.50 1.23
C GLU A 225 28.18 -8.97 1.68
N ALA A 226 27.16 -8.94 0.83
CA ALA A 226 25.82 -9.44 1.12
C ALA A 226 25.84 -10.95 1.43
N ILE A 227 26.61 -11.74 0.66
CA ILE A 227 26.82 -13.17 0.92
C ILE A 227 27.54 -13.37 2.26
N ARG A 228 28.61 -12.61 2.53
CA ARG A 228 29.32 -12.67 3.83
C ARG A 228 28.36 -12.37 4.97
N ILE A 229 27.62 -11.26 4.90
CA ILE A 229 26.68 -10.82 5.93
C ILE A 229 25.56 -11.83 6.12
N TRP A 230 25.01 -12.41 5.05
CA TRP A 230 24.00 -13.47 5.15
C TRP A 230 24.52 -14.67 5.94
N ASN A 231 25.76 -15.09 5.70
CA ASN A 231 26.39 -16.19 6.44
C ASN A 231 26.78 -15.81 7.88
N GLU A 232 26.86 -14.52 8.22
CA GLU A 232 27.04 -14.05 9.61
C GLU A 232 25.74 -14.05 10.42
N ILE A 233 24.58 -14.13 9.77
CA ILE A 233 23.31 -14.26 10.47
C ILE A 233 23.28 -15.64 11.13
N ASP A 234 23.36 -15.64 12.46
CA ASP A 234 23.35 -16.88 13.23
C ASP A 234 21.90 -17.31 13.49
N PHE A 235 21.41 -18.11 12.56
CA PHE A 235 20.09 -18.75 12.62
C PHE A 235 20.07 -19.87 13.65
N THR A 236 18.90 -20.20 14.21
CA THR A 236 18.79 -21.37 15.12
C THR A 236 19.18 -22.67 14.39
N PRO A 237 19.58 -23.74 15.12
CA PRO A 237 20.00 -25.00 14.51
C PRO A 237 18.97 -25.59 13.53
N GLU A 238 17.68 -25.43 13.80
CA GLU A 238 16.59 -25.88 12.93
C GLU A 238 16.62 -25.15 11.59
N TYR A 239 16.80 -23.82 11.60
CA TYR A 239 16.90 -23.02 10.38
C TYR A 239 18.24 -23.23 9.66
N GLN A 240 19.34 -23.48 10.38
CA GLN A 240 20.62 -23.84 9.76
C GLN A 240 20.49 -25.15 8.96
N GLN A 241 19.91 -26.19 9.55
CA GLN A 241 19.66 -27.46 8.86
C GLN A 241 18.71 -27.30 7.67
N LEU A 242 17.67 -26.46 7.81
CA LEU A 242 16.76 -26.12 6.73
C LEU A 242 17.47 -25.44 5.55
N ILE A 243 18.36 -24.48 5.83
CA ILE A 243 19.15 -23.76 4.83
C ILE A 243 20.05 -24.74 4.07
N ILE A 244 20.73 -25.67 4.77
CA ILE A 244 21.54 -26.72 4.14
C ILE A 244 20.66 -27.57 3.21
N SER A 245 19.53 -28.06 3.72
CA SER A 245 18.60 -28.90 2.95
C SER A 245 18.06 -28.19 1.71
N ALA A 246 17.76 -26.88 1.82
CA ALA A 246 17.30 -26.07 0.69
C ALA A 246 18.37 -25.87 -0.39
N LYS A 247 19.64 -25.72 0.02
CA LYS A 247 20.78 -25.63 -0.92
C LYS A 247 21.02 -26.93 -1.67
N GLU A 248 20.80 -28.06 -1.01
CA GLU A 248 21.03 -29.41 -1.56
C GLU A 248 19.79 -30.00 -2.25
N ALA A 249 18.65 -29.30 -2.23
CA ALA A 249 17.37 -29.78 -2.75
C ALA A 249 17.41 -30.18 -4.23
N PHE A 250 18.29 -29.55 -5.03
CA PHE A 250 18.38 -29.77 -6.46
C PHE A 250 19.85 -29.86 -6.91
N GLN A 251 20.23 -30.99 -7.50
CA GLN A 251 21.62 -31.28 -7.84
C GLN A 251 22.06 -30.69 -9.19
N ASP A 252 21.14 -30.63 -10.16
CA ASP A 252 21.42 -30.13 -11.51
C ASP A 252 21.26 -28.60 -11.62
N ASP A 253 21.72 -28.03 -12.73
CA ASP A 253 21.44 -26.63 -13.04
C ASP A 253 19.96 -26.41 -13.38
N PHE A 254 19.37 -25.34 -12.85
CA PHE A 254 18.00 -24.94 -13.15
C PHE A 254 17.84 -23.42 -13.25
N ILE A 255 16.74 -22.99 -13.86
CA ILE A 255 16.25 -21.61 -13.77
C ILE A 255 15.05 -21.56 -12.83
N ALA A 256 14.96 -20.49 -12.05
CA ALA A 256 13.80 -20.20 -11.22
C ALA A 256 12.89 -19.21 -11.94
N ILE A 257 11.58 -19.48 -11.91
CA ILE A 257 10.56 -18.49 -12.30
C ILE A 257 9.69 -18.23 -11.08
N HIS A 258 9.83 -17.03 -10.50
CA HIS A 258 9.03 -16.61 -9.36
C HIS A 258 7.81 -15.81 -9.84
N ILE A 259 6.64 -16.38 -9.55
CA ILE A 259 5.32 -15.85 -9.91
C ILE A 259 4.72 -15.20 -8.68
N ARG A 260 4.82 -13.88 -8.63
CA ARG A 260 4.32 -13.09 -7.51
C ARG A 260 2.83 -12.80 -7.67
N VAL A 261 2.00 -13.38 -6.79
CA VAL A 261 0.55 -13.13 -6.76
C VAL A 261 0.07 -12.65 -5.39
N GLY A 262 0.19 -13.47 -4.34
CA GLY A 262 -0.30 -13.27 -2.96
C GLY A 262 -1.08 -11.98 -2.66
N ASP A 263 -0.57 -11.15 -1.75
CA ASP A 263 -1.17 -9.87 -1.38
C ASP A 263 -1.27 -8.88 -2.56
N VAL A 264 -0.33 -8.91 -3.52
CA VAL A 264 -0.35 -8.02 -4.69
C VAL A 264 -1.63 -8.20 -5.52
N VAL A 265 -2.18 -9.41 -5.57
CA VAL A 265 -3.39 -9.78 -6.31
C VAL A 265 -4.60 -9.89 -5.38
N PHE A 266 -4.48 -10.54 -4.22
CA PHE A 266 -5.63 -10.88 -3.38
C PHE A 266 -6.01 -9.78 -2.38
N ASP A 267 -5.10 -8.88 -2.01
CA ASP A 267 -5.44 -7.72 -1.16
C ASP A 267 -6.17 -6.64 -1.98
N HIS A 268 -7.41 -6.32 -1.57
CA HIS A 268 -8.20 -5.27 -2.21
C HIS A 268 -7.52 -3.89 -2.12
N LEU A 269 -6.81 -3.60 -1.03
CA LEU A 269 -6.08 -2.34 -0.88
C LEU A 269 -4.94 -2.22 -1.90
N GLN A 270 -4.29 -3.33 -2.26
CA GLN A 270 -3.28 -3.35 -3.32
C GLN A 270 -3.93 -3.18 -4.70
N ARG A 271 -4.97 -3.96 -5.00
CA ARG A 271 -5.70 -3.85 -6.29
C ARG A 271 -6.27 -2.45 -6.53
N ARG A 272 -6.68 -1.76 -5.48
CA ARG A 272 -7.15 -0.37 -5.56
C ARG A 272 -6.07 0.61 -6.05
N MET A 273 -4.79 0.24 -6.10
CA MET A 273 -3.70 1.07 -6.60
C MET A 273 -3.27 0.71 -8.04
N TYR A 274 -3.89 -0.28 -8.69
CA TYR A 274 -3.50 -0.71 -10.04
C TYR A 274 -3.57 0.39 -11.11
N PHE A 275 -4.40 1.41 -10.84
CA PHE A 275 -4.75 2.45 -11.80
C PHE A 275 -4.29 3.86 -11.38
N SER A 276 -3.55 3.98 -10.26
CA SER A 276 -2.99 5.25 -9.81
C SER A 276 -1.54 5.45 -10.26
N TYR A 277 -0.76 4.36 -10.41
CA TYR A 277 0.65 4.45 -10.82
C TYR A 277 1.07 3.33 -11.76
N THR A 278 1.85 3.68 -12.77
CA THR A 278 2.26 2.76 -13.84
C THR A 278 3.65 2.13 -13.66
N ASP A 279 4.49 2.69 -12.78
CA ASP A 279 5.93 2.39 -12.69
C ASP A 279 6.42 2.16 -11.25
N ARG A 280 5.54 1.71 -10.36
CA ARG A 280 5.87 1.32 -8.98
C ARG A 280 4.98 0.20 -8.47
N ALA A 281 5.30 -0.37 -7.30
CA ALA A 281 4.39 -1.28 -6.60
C ALA A 281 2.97 -0.67 -6.42
N PRO A 282 1.90 -1.47 -6.56
CA PRO A 282 1.92 -2.92 -6.77
C PRO A 282 2.13 -3.34 -8.23
N MET A 283 1.97 -2.43 -9.21
CA MET A 283 1.98 -2.77 -10.63
C MET A 283 3.27 -3.45 -11.09
N ASN A 284 4.42 -2.91 -10.66
CA ASN A 284 5.73 -3.50 -10.98
C ASN A 284 5.94 -4.91 -10.43
N ARG A 285 5.13 -5.33 -9.45
CA ARG A 285 5.24 -6.63 -8.76
C ARG A 285 4.29 -7.69 -9.31
N ILE A 286 3.38 -7.35 -10.21
CA ILE A 286 2.44 -8.31 -10.81
C ILE A 286 3.20 -9.22 -11.76
N SER A 287 2.88 -10.52 -11.75
CA SER A 287 3.37 -11.51 -12.72
C SER A 287 2.26 -11.91 -13.69
N PRO A 288 2.14 -11.27 -14.87
CA PRO A 288 1.18 -11.71 -15.88
C PRO A 288 1.47 -13.14 -16.31
N ILE A 289 0.45 -13.99 -16.28
CA ILE A 289 0.61 -15.44 -16.54
C ILE A 289 1.03 -15.72 -17.98
N GLU A 290 0.67 -14.83 -18.92
CA GLU A 290 1.10 -14.87 -20.32
C GLU A 290 2.62 -14.68 -20.44
N ILE A 291 3.19 -13.73 -19.68
CA ILE A 291 4.64 -13.50 -19.64
C ILE A 291 5.35 -14.69 -19.01
N VAL A 292 4.82 -15.24 -17.92
CA VAL A 292 5.36 -16.46 -17.29
C VAL A 292 5.40 -17.61 -18.30
N ALA A 293 4.30 -17.87 -19.00
CA ALA A 293 4.23 -18.91 -20.02
C ALA A 293 5.22 -18.66 -21.17
N HIS A 294 5.42 -17.41 -21.57
CA HIS A 294 6.42 -17.06 -22.57
C HIS A 294 7.86 -17.36 -22.10
N ILE A 295 8.20 -17.03 -20.85
CA ILE A 295 9.51 -17.32 -20.27
C ILE A 295 9.77 -18.84 -20.21
N ILE A 296 8.75 -19.64 -19.85
CA ILE A 296 8.84 -21.11 -19.87
C ILE A 296 9.17 -21.61 -21.28
N LYS A 297 8.46 -21.11 -22.30
CA LYS A 297 8.72 -21.48 -23.70
C LYS A 297 10.14 -21.14 -24.16
N LEU A 298 10.65 -19.96 -23.80
CA LEU A 298 12.01 -19.53 -24.15
C LEU A 298 13.11 -20.39 -23.49
N ASN A 299 12.79 -21.08 -22.39
CA ASN A 299 13.73 -21.89 -21.63
C ASN A 299 13.36 -23.37 -21.65
N ALA A 300 12.61 -23.82 -22.66
CA ALA A 300 12.04 -25.17 -22.73
C ALA A 300 13.06 -26.32 -22.61
N THR A 301 14.32 -26.08 -22.96
CA THR A 301 15.41 -27.07 -22.89
C THR A 301 16.11 -27.14 -21.54
N LYS A 302 15.83 -26.22 -20.62
CA LYS A 302 16.44 -26.15 -19.29
C LYS A 302 15.54 -26.81 -18.25
N ASN A 303 16.11 -27.16 -17.09
CA ASN A 303 15.29 -27.47 -15.92
C ASN A 303 14.66 -26.17 -15.38
N ILE A 304 13.35 -26.17 -15.18
CA ILE A 304 12.59 -25.01 -14.71
C ILE A 304 11.93 -25.35 -13.39
N VAL A 305 12.17 -24.51 -12.37
CA VAL A 305 11.47 -24.60 -11.09
C VAL A 305 10.57 -23.38 -10.91
N LEU A 306 9.29 -23.62 -10.64
CA LEU A 306 8.29 -22.57 -10.40
C LEU A 306 8.16 -22.29 -8.90
N PHE A 307 8.24 -21.02 -8.54
CA PHE A 307 8.07 -20.52 -7.19
C PHE A 307 6.84 -19.59 -7.14
N SER A 308 5.95 -19.78 -6.18
CA SER A 308 4.82 -18.87 -5.97
C SER A 308 4.23 -19.05 -4.58
N ASP A 309 3.65 -17.98 -4.05
CA ASP A 309 2.80 -18.03 -2.86
C ASP A 309 1.41 -18.65 -3.14
N GLU A 310 1.09 -18.98 -4.41
CA GLU A 310 -0.15 -19.66 -4.81
C GLU A 310 0.13 -21.03 -5.46
N LYS A 311 0.04 -22.09 -4.64
CA LYS A 311 0.34 -23.47 -5.04
C LYS A 311 -0.55 -23.97 -6.18
N ALA A 312 -1.84 -23.63 -6.16
CA ALA A 312 -2.78 -24.06 -7.19
C ALA A 312 -2.46 -23.43 -8.56
N LEU A 313 -1.91 -22.21 -8.59
CA LEU A 313 -1.52 -21.54 -9.83
C LEU A 313 -0.34 -22.25 -10.50
N VAL A 314 0.73 -22.52 -9.76
CA VAL A 314 1.92 -23.17 -10.33
C VAL A 314 1.62 -24.59 -10.79
N GLN A 315 0.76 -25.32 -10.08
CA GLN A 315 0.29 -26.64 -10.51
C GLN A 315 -0.48 -26.56 -11.85
N LYS A 316 -1.42 -25.62 -11.97
CA LYS A 316 -2.17 -25.41 -13.23
C LYS A 316 -1.26 -25.06 -14.40
N ILE A 317 -0.22 -24.26 -14.17
CA ILE A 317 0.77 -23.92 -15.21
C ILE A 317 1.55 -25.17 -15.63
N LYS A 318 2.03 -25.98 -14.66
CA LYS A 318 2.70 -27.25 -14.94
C LYS A 318 1.81 -28.20 -15.73
N ASP A 319 0.54 -28.35 -15.35
CA ASP A 319 -0.43 -29.20 -16.05
C ASP A 319 -0.71 -28.72 -17.48
N TYR A 320 -0.86 -27.42 -17.68
CA TYR A 320 -1.03 -26.81 -19.01
C TYR A 320 0.12 -27.15 -19.94
N PHE A 321 1.37 -27.01 -19.47
CA PHE A 321 2.54 -27.33 -20.28
C PHE A 321 2.74 -28.83 -20.47
N ASN A 322 2.46 -29.67 -19.47
CA ASN A 322 2.50 -31.12 -19.60
C ASN A 322 1.50 -31.65 -20.64
N ALA A 323 0.34 -31.00 -20.78
CA ALA A 323 -0.64 -31.32 -21.82
C ALA A 323 -0.18 -30.87 -23.22
N PHE A 324 0.60 -29.80 -23.31
CA PHE A 324 1.06 -29.20 -24.56
C PHE A 324 2.37 -29.81 -25.09
N ASN A 325 3.37 -29.96 -24.23
CA ASN A 325 4.67 -30.53 -24.53
C ASN A 325 5.30 -31.15 -23.27
N ARG A 326 5.33 -32.49 -23.20
CA ARG A 326 5.89 -33.25 -22.07
C ARG A 326 7.41 -33.20 -21.96
N GLU A 327 8.12 -32.70 -22.98
CA GLU A 327 9.58 -32.59 -22.94
C GLU A 327 10.05 -31.40 -22.09
N ILE A 328 9.18 -30.43 -21.81
CA ILE A 328 9.51 -29.28 -20.97
C ILE A 328 9.60 -29.72 -19.51
N LYS A 329 10.79 -29.63 -18.92
CA LYS A 329 11.07 -30.07 -17.55
C LYS A 329 10.65 -29.00 -16.54
N ILE A 330 9.40 -29.08 -16.07
CA ILE A 330 8.84 -28.17 -15.05
C ILE A 330 8.66 -28.90 -13.73
N GLN A 331 9.29 -28.39 -12.68
CA GLN A 331 9.11 -28.81 -11.29
C GLN A 331 8.59 -27.65 -10.45
N LEU A 332 7.94 -27.96 -9.33
CA LEU A 332 7.43 -26.98 -8.39
C LEU A 332 8.38 -26.92 -7.19
N ALA A 333 8.57 -25.74 -6.60
CA ALA A 333 9.37 -25.61 -5.37
C ALA A 333 8.87 -26.55 -4.24
N ASP A 334 7.55 -26.73 -4.17
CA ASP A 334 6.91 -27.64 -3.23
C ASP A 334 7.23 -29.13 -3.45
N ASP A 335 7.59 -29.54 -4.67
CA ASP A 335 7.94 -30.94 -4.95
C ASP A 335 9.14 -31.37 -4.06
N PHE A 336 10.01 -30.42 -3.70
CA PHE A 336 11.24 -30.61 -2.90
C PHE A 336 11.03 -30.50 -1.39
N LYS A 337 9.80 -30.24 -0.94
CA LYS A 337 9.44 -30.18 0.48
C LYS A 337 8.71 -31.42 0.96
N SER A 338 8.49 -32.38 0.06
CA SER A 338 7.72 -33.60 0.33
C SER A 338 8.33 -34.36 1.52
N GLY A 339 7.52 -34.57 2.57
CA GLY A 339 7.95 -35.23 3.81
C GLY A 339 8.52 -34.30 4.87
N LEU A 340 8.70 -33.00 4.58
CA LEU A 340 9.07 -32.01 5.58
C LEU A 340 7.81 -31.39 6.22
N SER A 341 7.74 -31.42 7.55
CA SER A 341 6.71 -30.70 8.31
C SER A 341 7.20 -29.29 8.64
N LEU A 342 7.13 -28.38 7.66
CA LEU A 342 7.63 -27.01 7.79
C LEU A 342 6.59 -26.06 8.39
N THR A 343 7.03 -25.18 9.29
CA THR A 343 6.24 -23.99 9.64
C THR A 343 6.16 -23.04 8.46
N ARG A 344 5.22 -22.07 8.50
CA ARG A 344 5.07 -21.07 7.44
C ARG A 344 6.34 -20.25 7.18
N MET A 345 7.10 -19.93 8.23
CA MET A 345 8.35 -19.18 8.09
C MET A 345 9.48 -20.07 7.54
N GLN A 346 9.56 -21.32 7.98
CA GLN A 346 10.48 -22.30 7.40
C GLN A 346 10.19 -22.52 5.91
N ASP A 347 8.93 -22.69 5.51
CA ASP A 347 8.53 -22.80 4.10
C ASP A 347 9.00 -21.60 3.25
N THR A 348 8.85 -20.39 3.79
CA THR A 348 9.30 -19.15 3.14
C THR A 348 10.83 -19.08 3.01
N ILE A 349 11.58 -19.46 4.05
CA ILE A 349 13.06 -19.42 4.01
C ILE A 349 13.61 -20.55 3.12
N PHE A 350 12.98 -21.72 3.14
CA PHE A 350 13.33 -22.83 2.24
C PHE A 350 13.21 -22.37 0.78
N ASP A 351 12.08 -21.82 0.37
CA ASP A 351 11.89 -21.35 -1.01
C ASP A 351 12.88 -20.26 -1.40
N LEU A 352 13.19 -19.35 -0.48
CA LEU A 352 14.13 -18.26 -0.70
C LEU A 352 15.54 -18.79 -0.98
N VAL A 353 16.03 -19.69 -0.12
CA VAL A 353 17.36 -20.28 -0.22
C VAL A 353 17.44 -21.27 -1.39
N PHE A 354 16.39 -22.05 -1.62
CA PHE A 354 16.34 -22.94 -2.76
C PHE A 354 16.40 -22.15 -4.06
N MET A 355 15.61 -21.07 -4.18
CA MET A 355 15.63 -20.19 -5.34
C MET A 355 17.01 -19.52 -5.56
N SER A 356 17.78 -19.25 -4.50
CA SER A 356 19.13 -18.67 -4.63
C SER A 356 20.14 -19.62 -5.28
N GLN A 357 19.82 -20.92 -5.39
CA GLN A 357 20.68 -21.90 -6.09
C GLN A 357 20.53 -21.89 -7.61
N ALA A 358 19.50 -21.21 -8.12
CA ALA A 358 19.23 -21.13 -9.56
C ALA A 358 20.35 -20.39 -10.31
N LYS A 359 20.53 -20.72 -11.60
CA LYS A 359 21.41 -19.93 -12.49
C LYS A 359 20.83 -18.54 -12.75
N GLU A 360 19.54 -18.48 -13.04
CA GLU A 360 18.79 -17.27 -13.30
C GLU A 360 17.46 -17.30 -12.55
N ILE A 361 17.06 -16.16 -11.98
CA ILE A 361 15.75 -15.95 -11.34
C ILE A 361 14.95 -14.98 -12.20
N TYR A 362 13.95 -15.49 -12.90
CA TYR A 362 12.97 -14.67 -13.62
C TYR A 362 11.87 -14.22 -12.66
N CYS A 363 11.69 -12.92 -12.50
CA CYS A 363 10.70 -12.36 -11.57
C CYS A 363 10.23 -10.97 -12.01
N PRO A 364 9.12 -10.45 -11.44
CA PRO A 364 8.77 -9.04 -11.62
C PRO A 364 9.76 -8.12 -10.90
N LYS A 365 9.80 -6.84 -11.29
CA LYS A 365 10.53 -5.80 -10.55
C LYS A 365 10.02 -5.65 -9.12
N GLU A 366 10.88 -5.15 -8.23
CA GLU A 366 10.55 -4.84 -6.83
C GLU A 366 10.04 -6.04 -5.99
N SER A 367 10.19 -7.28 -6.49
CA SER A 367 9.97 -8.48 -5.70
C SER A 367 11.15 -8.69 -4.75
N THR A 368 11.01 -8.15 -3.54
CA THR A 368 12.06 -8.22 -2.51
C THR A 368 12.45 -9.66 -2.15
N PHE A 369 11.53 -10.61 -2.27
CA PHE A 369 11.79 -12.03 -2.08
C PHE A 369 12.82 -12.56 -3.11
N SER A 370 12.59 -12.27 -4.40
CA SER A 370 13.50 -12.66 -5.48
C SER A 370 14.83 -11.91 -5.43
N ILE A 371 14.78 -10.60 -5.14
CA ILE A 371 15.98 -9.76 -5.04
C ILE A 371 16.87 -10.22 -3.89
N LEU A 372 16.28 -10.59 -2.75
CA LEU A 372 17.07 -11.18 -1.66
C LEU A 372 17.74 -12.48 -2.09
N SER A 373 16.99 -13.37 -2.76
CA SER A 373 17.52 -14.65 -3.22
C SER A 373 18.72 -14.48 -4.16
N SER A 374 18.76 -13.41 -4.96
CA SER A 374 19.94 -13.11 -5.80
C SER A 374 21.15 -12.52 -5.05
N PHE A 375 21.00 -12.06 -3.80
CA PHE A 375 22.11 -11.49 -3.03
C PHE A 375 22.73 -12.44 -2.00
N ILE A 376 22.04 -13.53 -1.66
CA ILE A 376 22.52 -14.47 -0.64
C ILE A 376 23.36 -15.62 -1.23
N ASP A 377 23.42 -15.70 -2.56
CA ASP A 377 24.19 -16.72 -3.29
C ASP A 377 24.45 -16.24 -4.74
N ARG A 378 24.74 -17.17 -5.66
CA ARG A 378 25.19 -16.90 -7.04
C ARG A 378 24.11 -16.58 -8.07
N ALA A 379 22.82 -16.60 -7.71
CA ALA A 379 21.74 -16.50 -8.69
C ALA A 379 21.68 -15.12 -9.38
N LYS A 380 21.66 -15.12 -10.72
CA LYS A 380 21.47 -13.89 -11.49
C LYS A 380 19.98 -13.53 -11.58
N ILE A 381 19.61 -12.34 -11.13
CA ILE A 381 18.23 -11.87 -11.28
C ILE A 381 17.94 -11.35 -12.69
N VAL A 382 16.78 -11.71 -13.22
CA VAL A 382 16.28 -11.30 -14.53
C VAL A 382 14.87 -10.75 -14.37
N HIS A 383 14.76 -9.42 -14.31
CA HIS A 383 13.46 -8.76 -14.27
C HIS A 383 12.79 -8.81 -15.65
N PHE A 384 11.68 -9.53 -15.80
CA PHE A 384 11.03 -9.64 -17.11
C PHE A 384 10.51 -8.29 -17.62
N ASN A 385 10.20 -7.35 -16.72
CA ASN A 385 9.78 -5.99 -17.09
C ASN A 385 10.92 -5.16 -17.71
N GLU A 386 12.18 -5.61 -17.57
CA GLU A 386 13.39 -5.02 -18.19
C GLU A 386 13.91 -5.86 -19.34
N LYS A 387 13.80 -7.19 -19.25
CA LYS A 387 14.25 -8.12 -20.29
C LYS A 387 13.50 -7.92 -21.61
N PHE A 388 12.19 -7.71 -21.53
CA PHE A 388 11.32 -7.54 -22.70
C PHE A 388 10.98 -6.08 -22.90
N SER A 389 10.96 -5.60 -24.15
CA SER A 389 10.49 -4.26 -24.49
C SER A 389 9.01 -4.09 -24.13
N LEU A 390 8.53 -2.84 -24.08
CA LEU A 390 7.10 -2.58 -23.82
C LEU A 390 6.21 -3.23 -24.88
N GLU A 391 6.64 -3.19 -26.14
CA GLU A 391 5.96 -3.81 -27.27
C GLU A 391 5.96 -5.33 -27.17
N GLU A 392 7.09 -5.95 -26.81
CA GLU A 392 7.17 -7.39 -26.60
C GLU A 392 6.25 -7.86 -25.47
N GLN A 393 6.29 -7.17 -24.32
CA GLN A 393 5.39 -7.47 -23.20
C GLN A 393 3.92 -7.34 -23.61
N TYR A 394 3.59 -6.31 -24.37
CA TYR A 394 2.23 -6.09 -24.87
C TYR A 394 1.80 -7.20 -25.80
N SER A 395 2.61 -7.56 -26.81
CA SER A 395 2.29 -8.61 -27.78
C SER A 395 2.17 -9.99 -27.12
N ILE A 396 3.01 -10.29 -26.12
CA ILE A 396 2.92 -11.54 -25.35
C ILE A 396 1.57 -11.66 -24.64
N ILE A 397 1.12 -10.58 -23.97
CA ILE A 397 -0.16 -10.61 -23.24
C ILE A 397 -1.35 -10.56 -24.21
N GLU A 398 -1.24 -9.81 -25.31
CA GLU A 398 -2.29 -9.71 -26.34
C GLU A 398 -2.56 -11.05 -27.03
N ALA A 399 -1.52 -11.86 -27.26
CA ALA A 399 -1.67 -13.22 -27.80
C ALA A 399 -2.52 -14.12 -26.91
N GLY A 400 -2.60 -13.81 -25.61
CA GLY A 400 -3.41 -14.51 -24.63
C GLY A 400 -2.87 -15.88 -24.23
N LEU A 401 -3.45 -16.44 -23.16
CA LEU A 401 -3.13 -17.77 -22.66
C LEU A 401 -4.39 -18.47 -22.17
N ASN A 402 -4.75 -19.56 -22.85
CA ASN A 402 -5.93 -20.37 -22.54
C ASN A 402 -5.66 -21.35 -21.39
N ILE A 403 -5.58 -20.80 -20.18
CA ILE A 403 -5.42 -21.53 -18.93
C ILE A 403 -6.49 -21.08 -17.93
N GLU A 404 -7.16 -22.02 -17.26
CA GLU A 404 -8.18 -21.67 -16.29
C GLU A 404 -7.55 -21.33 -14.93
N VAL A 405 -7.54 -20.06 -14.55
CA VAL A 405 -6.98 -19.55 -13.29
C VAL A 405 -8.02 -18.76 -12.51
N GLU A 406 -7.72 -18.47 -11.24
CA GLU A 406 -8.62 -17.65 -10.41
C GLU A 406 -8.89 -16.27 -11.06
N PRO A 407 -10.14 -15.76 -11.05
CA PRO A 407 -10.51 -14.52 -11.73
C PRO A 407 -9.62 -13.33 -11.40
N LEU A 408 -9.18 -13.18 -10.15
CA LEU A 408 -8.34 -12.06 -9.73
C LEU A 408 -6.92 -12.11 -10.31
N ILE A 409 -6.37 -13.30 -10.55
CA ILE A 409 -5.06 -13.47 -11.22
C ILE A 409 -5.15 -12.98 -12.66
N ARG A 410 -6.26 -13.32 -13.34
CA ARG A 410 -6.53 -12.83 -14.70
C ARG A 410 -6.80 -11.32 -14.72
N ALA A 411 -7.53 -10.80 -13.73
CA ALA A 411 -7.75 -9.36 -13.57
C ALA A 411 -6.42 -8.60 -13.41
N ALA A 412 -5.48 -9.12 -12.61
CA ALA A 412 -4.14 -8.52 -12.47
C ALA A 412 -3.37 -8.47 -13.80
N SER A 413 -3.45 -9.52 -14.61
CA SER A 413 -2.84 -9.54 -15.96
C SER A 413 -3.48 -8.49 -16.89
N LEU A 414 -4.81 -8.31 -16.82
CA LEU A 414 -5.51 -7.25 -17.58
C LEU A 414 -5.16 -5.84 -17.10
N ALA A 415 -4.99 -5.62 -15.79
CA ALA A 415 -4.54 -4.33 -15.27
C ALA A 415 -3.11 -4.00 -15.74
N TYR A 416 -2.23 -4.99 -15.74
CA TYR A 416 -0.89 -4.86 -16.32
C TYR A 416 -0.94 -4.54 -17.82
N PHE A 417 -1.79 -5.26 -18.57
CA PHE A 417 -1.99 -5.05 -20.00
C PHE A 417 -2.52 -3.65 -20.32
N PHE A 418 -3.48 -3.16 -19.53
CA PHE A 418 -3.98 -1.79 -19.63
C PHE A 418 -2.86 -0.76 -19.44
N ASN A 419 -1.97 -0.96 -18.47
CA ASN A 419 -0.86 -0.05 -18.23
C ASN A 419 0.16 -0.04 -19.39
N LEU A 420 0.46 -1.20 -19.98
CA LEU A 420 1.26 -1.26 -21.22
C LEU A 420 0.57 -0.52 -22.37
N SER A 421 -0.72 -0.78 -22.55
CA SER A 421 -1.56 -0.14 -23.56
C SER A 421 -1.56 1.39 -23.44
N LYS A 422 -1.62 1.92 -22.21
CA LYS A 422 -1.49 3.35 -21.92
C LYS A 422 -0.10 3.88 -22.29
N LYS A 423 0.98 3.19 -21.90
CA LYS A 423 2.37 3.59 -22.23
C LYS A 423 2.63 3.59 -23.74
N LEU A 424 2.01 2.67 -24.48
CA LEU A 424 2.09 2.56 -25.93
C LEU A 424 1.07 3.44 -26.68
N ASN A 425 0.38 4.35 -25.98
CA ASN A 425 -0.61 5.27 -26.55
C ASN A 425 -1.69 4.60 -27.42
N LYS A 426 -2.14 3.40 -27.03
CA LYS A 426 -3.21 2.70 -27.75
C LYS A 426 -4.54 3.45 -27.65
N GLY A 427 -5.40 3.28 -28.65
CA GLY A 427 -6.64 4.04 -28.76
C GLY A 427 -7.65 3.82 -27.62
N LEU A 428 -8.55 4.78 -27.45
CA LEU A 428 -9.59 4.78 -26.42
C LEU A 428 -10.42 3.48 -26.38
N SER A 429 -10.93 3.04 -27.54
CA SER A 429 -11.82 1.87 -27.64
C SER A 429 -11.12 0.59 -27.14
N HIS A 430 -9.85 0.43 -27.48
CA HIS A 430 -9.03 -0.69 -27.04
C HIS A 430 -8.82 -0.67 -25.52
N ASN A 431 -8.39 0.47 -24.96
CA ASN A 431 -8.20 0.63 -23.53
C ASN A 431 -9.49 0.38 -22.72
N VAL A 432 -10.61 0.94 -23.17
CA VAL A 432 -11.93 0.71 -22.55
C VAL A 432 -12.34 -0.76 -22.63
N SER A 433 -12.01 -1.47 -23.72
CA SER A 433 -12.26 -2.91 -23.82
C SER A 433 -11.48 -3.71 -22.78
N ILE A 434 -10.23 -3.36 -22.50
CA ILE A 434 -9.43 -4.04 -21.46
C ILE A 434 -10.06 -3.81 -20.08
N LEU A 435 -10.40 -2.55 -19.75
CA LEU A 435 -11.02 -2.20 -18.46
C LEU A 435 -12.39 -2.86 -18.25
N ASN A 436 -13.19 -3.01 -19.30
CA ASN A 436 -14.46 -3.75 -19.20
C ASN A 436 -14.23 -5.24 -18.90
N LYS A 437 -13.26 -5.89 -19.56
CA LYS A 437 -12.88 -7.28 -19.23
C LYS A 437 -12.38 -7.40 -17.80
N TYR A 438 -11.62 -6.40 -17.31
CA TYR A 438 -11.21 -6.35 -15.91
C TYR A 438 -12.42 -6.31 -14.97
N LEU A 439 -13.40 -5.42 -15.24
CA LEU A 439 -14.60 -5.27 -14.41
C LEU A 439 -15.48 -6.53 -14.36
N GLU A 440 -15.45 -7.37 -15.40
CA GLU A 440 -16.14 -8.66 -15.38
C GLU A 440 -15.58 -9.61 -14.32
N LEU A 441 -14.27 -9.52 -14.06
CA LEU A 441 -13.52 -10.38 -13.13
C LEU A 441 -13.42 -9.79 -11.72
N ASP A 442 -13.31 -8.47 -11.58
CA ASP A 442 -13.24 -7.76 -10.29
C ASP A 442 -14.18 -6.54 -10.25
N LYS A 443 -15.47 -6.85 -10.05
CA LYS A 443 -16.57 -5.88 -10.05
C LYS A 443 -16.49 -4.83 -8.93
N ASN A 444 -15.72 -5.12 -7.86
CA ASN A 444 -15.66 -4.31 -6.65
C ASN A 444 -14.45 -3.35 -6.62
N ASN A 445 -13.59 -3.38 -7.64
CA ASN A 445 -12.48 -2.44 -7.74
C ASN A 445 -12.91 -1.17 -8.48
N PHE A 446 -13.44 -0.21 -7.71
CA PHE A 446 -13.93 1.06 -8.24
C PHE A 446 -12.84 1.95 -8.86
N ALA A 447 -11.55 1.68 -8.60
CA ALA A 447 -10.45 2.38 -9.26
C ALA A 447 -10.46 2.21 -10.79
N THR A 448 -11.01 1.09 -11.28
CA THR A 448 -11.18 0.85 -12.72
C THR A 448 -12.05 1.91 -13.38
N TYR A 449 -13.08 2.41 -12.69
CA TYR A 449 -13.91 3.51 -13.18
C TYR A 449 -13.14 4.84 -13.22
N ILE A 450 -12.24 5.09 -12.27
CA ILE A 450 -11.40 6.30 -12.29
C ILE A 450 -10.53 6.31 -13.56
N ALA A 451 -9.85 5.21 -13.86
CA ALA A 451 -9.08 5.07 -15.09
C ALA A 451 -9.95 5.23 -16.35
N MET A 452 -11.13 4.60 -16.37
CA MET A 452 -12.04 4.69 -17.51
C MET A 452 -12.56 6.12 -17.72
N PHE A 453 -12.92 6.82 -16.64
CA PHE A 453 -13.40 8.20 -16.72
C PHE A 453 -12.32 9.16 -17.16
N HIS A 454 -11.08 8.98 -16.68
CA HIS A 454 -9.93 9.74 -17.18
C HIS A 454 -9.78 9.61 -18.70
N LEU A 455 -9.86 8.39 -19.24
CA LEU A 455 -9.81 8.18 -20.70
C LEU A 455 -10.95 8.88 -21.44
N TYR A 456 -12.17 8.85 -20.91
CA TYR A 456 -13.30 9.56 -21.51
C TYR A 456 -13.11 11.08 -21.47
N PHE A 457 -12.67 11.65 -20.34
CA PHE A 457 -12.39 13.07 -20.23
C PHE A 457 -11.30 13.51 -21.20
N ALA A 458 -10.19 12.78 -21.28
CA ALA A 458 -9.10 13.04 -22.23
C ALA A 458 -9.54 13.00 -23.70
N ASN A 459 -10.67 12.36 -24.00
CA ASN A 459 -11.26 12.26 -25.34
C ASN A 459 -12.54 13.11 -25.51
N ASN A 460 -12.79 14.08 -24.61
CA ASN A 460 -13.97 14.96 -24.64
C ASN A 460 -15.32 14.21 -24.57
N GLN A 461 -15.37 13.06 -23.89
CA GLN A 461 -16.56 12.21 -23.73
C GLN A 461 -17.13 12.26 -22.31
N ALA A 462 -17.23 13.47 -21.74
CA ALA A 462 -17.80 13.69 -20.40
C ALA A 462 -19.26 13.23 -20.29
N ASP A 463 -19.99 13.18 -21.40
CA ASP A 463 -21.35 12.62 -21.48
C ASP A 463 -21.40 11.14 -21.08
N LYS A 464 -20.38 10.35 -21.45
CA LYS A 464 -20.29 8.94 -21.04
C LYS A 464 -20.01 8.78 -19.55
N VAL A 465 -19.20 9.68 -18.99
CA VAL A 465 -18.93 9.71 -17.54
C VAL A 465 -20.21 10.06 -16.78
N GLU A 466 -20.89 11.14 -17.17
CA GLU A 466 -22.18 11.54 -16.58
C GLU A 466 -23.20 10.39 -16.65
N TYR A 467 -23.34 9.77 -17.82
CA TYR A 467 -24.25 8.64 -18.02
C TYR A 467 -23.91 7.47 -17.08
N THR A 468 -22.62 7.12 -16.98
CA THR A 468 -22.17 6.02 -16.12
C THR A 468 -22.47 6.32 -14.66
N LEU A 469 -22.11 7.50 -14.16
CA LEU A 469 -22.40 7.94 -12.79
C LEU A 469 -23.90 8.03 -12.50
N MET A 470 -24.73 8.35 -13.50
CA MET A 470 -26.18 8.49 -13.30
C MET A 470 -26.91 7.14 -13.27
N HIS A 471 -26.46 6.16 -14.07
CA HIS A 471 -27.24 4.95 -14.33
C HIS A 471 -26.62 3.65 -13.83
N LEU A 472 -25.30 3.62 -13.63
CA LEU A 472 -24.59 2.42 -13.17
C LEU A 472 -24.20 2.50 -11.69
N PHE A 473 -24.30 3.68 -11.09
CA PHE A 473 -24.03 3.90 -9.68
C PHE A 473 -25.33 4.03 -8.89
N THR A 474 -25.60 3.04 -8.04
CA THR A 474 -26.51 3.21 -6.90
C THR A 474 -25.89 4.18 -5.91
N PHE A 475 -26.67 4.68 -4.94
CA PHE A 475 -26.13 5.52 -3.87
C PHE A 475 -24.93 4.86 -3.16
N GLU A 476 -25.03 3.56 -2.86
CA GLU A 476 -23.97 2.82 -2.17
C GLU A 476 -22.69 2.69 -3.02
N ASN A 477 -22.84 2.33 -4.30
CA ASN A 477 -21.69 2.23 -5.21
C ASN A 477 -21.05 3.59 -5.46
N PHE A 478 -21.84 4.67 -5.45
CA PHE A 478 -21.33 6.04 -5.61
C PHE A 478 -20.42 6.42 -4.45
N GLU A 479 -20.84 6.16 -3.20
CA GLU A 479 -19.99 6.40 -2.04
C GLU A 479 -18.73 5.51 -2.04
N HIS A 480 -18.82 4.25 -2.47
CA HIS A 480 -17.62 3.41 -2.64
C HIS A 480 -16.64 3.97 -3.68
N PHE A 481 -17.15 4.56 -4.77
CA PHE A 481 -16.32 5.25 -5.74
C PHE A 481 -15.71 6.55 -5.19
N ILE A 482 -16.48 7.40 -4.52
CA ILE A 482 -15.96 8.61 -3.87
C ILE A 482 -14.87 8.24 -2.85
N ASN A 483 -15.11 7.24 -2.01
CA ASN A 483 -14.13 6.74 -1.06
C ASN A 483 -12.87 6.18 -1.74
N THR A 484 -12.96 5.76 -3.02
CA THR A 484 -11.82 5.28 -3.81
C THR A 484 -11.05 6.43 -4.41
N LEU A 485 -11.75 7.39 -4.98
CA LEU A 485 -11.17 8.60 -5.54
C LEU A 485 -10.47 9.45 -4.48
N LEU A 486 -11.03 9.52 -3.27
CA LEU A 486 -10.47 10.30 -2.15
C LEU A 486 -9.57 9.48 -1.22
N TRP A 487 -9.24 8.24 -1.60
CA TRP A 487 -8.49 7.36 -0.70
C TRP A 487 -7.10 7.90 -0.39
N THR A 488 -6.75 7.88 0.90
CA THR A 488 -5.45 8.30 1.41
C THR A 488 -4.61 7.12 1.87
N LYS A 489 -3.33 7.17 1.54
CA LYS A 489 -2.29 6.25 2.03
C LYS A 489 -1.13 7.07 2.57
N GLN A 490 -0.78 6.89 3.84
CA GLN A 490 0.33 7.61 4.49
C GLN A 490 0.25 9.14 4.31
N ASN A 491 -0.95 9.71 4.50
CA ASN A 491 -1.27 11.14 4.32
C ASN A 491 -1.17 11.68 2.88
N TYR A 492 -1.03 10.81 1.89
CA TYR A 492 -1.07 11.17 0.47
C TYR A 492 -2.38 10.67 -0.18
N VAL A 493 -3.04 11.50 -0.99
CA VAL A 493 -4.26 11.13 -1.74
C VAL A 493 -3.86 10.43 -3.03
N GLU A 494 -4.15 9.13 -3.14
CA GLU A 494 -3.63 8.24 -4.18
C GLU A 494 -4.03 8.69 -5.60
N TYR A 495 -5.29 9.13 -5.78
CA TYR A 495 -5.87 9.51 -7.07
C TYR A 495 -5.91 11.02 -7.32
N ARG A 496 -5.08 11.80 -6.60
CA ARG A 496 -5.09 13.27 -6.66
C ARG A 496 -4.95 13.83 -8.08
N GLU A 497 -4.18 13.16 -8.94
CA GLU A 497 -3.95 13.62 -10.32
C GLU A 497 -5.23 13.67 -11.17
N TYR A 498 -6.22 12.82 -10.89
CA TYR A 498 -7.49 12.75 -11.63
C TYR A 498 -8.51 13.81 -11.19
N PHE A 499 -8.23 14.58 -10.14
CA PHE A 499 -9.19 15.53 -9.58
C PHE A 499 -9.54 16.66 -10.56
N GLN A 500 -8.58 17.09 -11.36
CA GLN A 500 -8.79 18.18 -12.31
C GLN A 500 -9.75 17.78 -13.43
N ASP A 501 -9.77 16.51 -13.83
CA ASP A 501 -10.69 16.02 -14.86
C ASP A 501 -12.15 16.34 -14.50
N TYR A 502 -12.54 16.07 -13.25
CA TYR A 502 -13.91 16.36 -12.77
C TYR A 502 -14.17 17.85 -12.65
N LYS A 503 -13.21 18.63 -12.12
CA LYS A 503 -13.37 20.08 -11.93
C LYS A 503 -13.52 20.82 -13.26
N LEU A 504 -12.73 20.46 -14.26
CA LEU A 504 -12.75 21.07 -15.60
C LEU A 504 -14.02 20.70 -16.39
N ASN A 505 -14.58 19.51 -16.15
CA ASN A 505 -15.79 19.04 -16.83
C ASN A 505 -17.09 19.31 -16.04
N ALA A 506 -17.01 19.87 -14.83
CA ALA A 506 -18.19 20.20 -14.04
C ALA A 506 -18.98 21.37 -14.63
N ASN A 507 -20.28 21.17 -14.86
CA ASN A 507 -21.22 22.19 -15.34
C ASN A 507 -22.68 21.75 -15.10
N GLU A 508 -23.63 22.62 -15.41
CA GLU A 508 -25.07 22.40 -15.19
C GLU A 508 -25.66 21.20 -15.98
N LYS A 509 -25.03 20.83 -17.11
CA LYS A 509 -25.42 19.66 -17.90
C LYS A 509 -24.91 18.36 -17.27
N PHE A 510 -23.72 18.38 -16.66
CA PHE A 510 -23.07 17.23 -16.05
C PHE A 510 -23.15 17.29 -14.53
N LYS A 511 -24.35 17.00 -14.01
CA LYS A 511 -24.69 17.15 -12.60
C LYS A 511 -23.93 16.18 -11.72
N ARG A 512 -23.82 14.91 -12.11
CA ARG A 512 -23.07 13.91 -11.34
C ARG A 512 -21.58 14.20 -11.32
N ILE A 513 -21.00 14.62 -12.46
CA ILE A 513 -19.61 15.10 -12.50
C ILE A 513 -19.42 16.29 -11.54
N SER A 514 -20.34 17.26 -11.55
CA SER A 514 -20.30 18.41 -10.66
C SER A 514 -20.39 18.01 -9.17
N ILE A 515 -21.18 17.00 -8.82
CA ILE A 515 -21.22 16.44 -7.45
C ILE A 515 -19.87 15.83 -7.07
N VAL A 516 -19.22 15.08 -7.96
CA VAL A 516 -17.88 14.53 -7.70
C VAL A 516 -16.86 15.65 -7.50
N ALA A 517 -16.89 16.69 -8.34
CA ALA A 517 -16.04 17.87 -8.20
C ALA A 517 -16.27 18.59 -6.85
N ALA A 518 -17.51 18.67 -6.38
CA ALA A 518 -17.83 19.22 -5.06
C ALA A 518 -17.20 18.40 -3.92
N ARG A 519 -17.33 17.06 -3.94
CA ARG A 519 -16.73 16.17 -2.93
C ARG A 519 -15.20 16.22 -2.93
N ILE A 520 -14.59 16.37 -4.12
CA ILE A 520 -13.16 16.63 -4.25
C ILE A 520 -12.78 17.94 -3.55
N SER A 521 -13.47 19.05 -3.88
CA SER A 521 -13.16 20.37 -3.28
C SER A 521 -13.37 20.38 -1.76
N GLU A 522 -14.41 19.71 -1.26
CA GLU A 522 -14.62 19.50 0.18
C GLU A 522 -13.42 18.80 0.82
N SER A 523 -12.94 17.69 0.24
CA SER A 523 -11.78 16.95 0.78
C SER A 523 -10.49 17.78 0.82
N GLN A 524 -10.41 18.83 0.00
CA GLN A 524 -9.30 19.77 -0.05
C GLN A 524 -9.49 20.99 0.87
N ASN A 525 -10.59 21.03 1.65
CA ASN A 525 -11.04 22.17 2.44
C ASN A 525 -11.32 23.45 1.62
N ASP A 526 -11.62 23.31 0.32
CA ASP A 526 -12.02 24.40 -0.56
C ASP A 526 -13.55 24.50 -0.63
N MET A 527 -14.14 25.02 0.45
CA MET A 527 -15.60 25.09 0.59
C MET A 527 -16.27 26.03 -0.41
N ALA A 528 -15.58 27.08 -0.86
CA ALA A 528 -16.11 28.00 -1.86
C ALA A 528 -16.35 27.28 -3.19
N SER A 529 -15.35 26.56 -3.70
CA SER A 529 -15.49 25.75 -4.92
C SER A 529 -16.48 24.61 -4.72
N ALA A 530 -16.47 23.95 -3.55
CA ALA A 530 -17.39 22.85 -3.26
C ALA A 530 -18.86 23.32 -3.35
N ILE A 531 -19.19 24.46 -2.74
CA ILE A 531 -20.52 25.07 -2.83
C ILE A 531 -20.85 25.47 -4.28
N SER A 532 -19.89 26.04 -5.01
CA SER A 532 -20.08 26.44 -6.42
C SER A 532 -20.46 25.24 -7.29
N PHE A 533 -19.74 24.11 -7.16
CA PHE A 533 -20.04 22.88 -7.90
C PHE A 533 -21.39 22.26 -7.50
N VAL A 534 -21.78 22.35 -6.23
CA VAL A 534 -23.15 21.95 -5.81
C VAL A 534 -24.21 22.82 -6.49
N CYS A 535 -24.00 24.14 -6.56
CA CYS A 535 -24.93 25.03 -7.26
C CYS A 535 -25.02 24.72 -8.76
N LEU A 536 -23.90 24.40 -9.41
CA LEU A 536 -23.89 23.92 -10.79
C LEU A 536 -24.71 22.63 -10.95
N ALA A 537 -24.53 21.65 -10.05
CA ALA A 537 -25.31 20.40 -10.08
C ALA A 537 -26.82 20.64 -9.89
N MET A 538 -27.19 21.68 -9.13
CA MET A 538 -28.59 22.09 -8.90
C MET A 538 -29.17 22.93 -10.05
N GLY A 539 -28.37 23.34 -11.05
CA GLY A 539 -28.82 24.26 -12.10
C GLY A 539 -29.12 25.67 -11.58
N GLN A 540 -28.46 26.08 -10.49
CA GLN A 540 -28.58 27.42 -9.91
C GLN A 540 -27.36 28.25 -10.28
N LYS A 541 -27.57 29.49 -10.78
CA LYS A 541 -26.48 30.43 -10.97
C LYS A 541 -25.86 30.80 -9.62
N TYR A 542 -24.61 30.39 -9.40
CA TYR A 542 -23.84 30.84 -8.25
C TYR A 542 -23.48 32.32 -8.42
N ARG A 543 -24.06 33.21 -7.61
CA ARG A 543 -23.62 34.61 -7.48
C ARG A 543 -22.95 34.80 -6.12
N PHE A 544 -21.64 34.64 -6.08
CA PHE A 544 -20.79 35.27 -5.07
C PHE A 544 -19.53 35.78 -5.78
N GLY A 545 -19.36 37.10 -5.84
CA GLY A 545 -18.20 37.73 -6.44
C GLY A 545 -17.00 37.66 -5.51
N PHE A 546 -15.88 37.17 -6.00
CA PHE A 546 -14.56 37.61 -5.56
C PHE A 546 -13.65 37.63 -6.79
N GLU A 547 -13.19 38.83 -7.11
CA GLU A 547 -12.12 39.07 -8.07
C GLU A 547 -10.86 38.34 -7.60
N ASN A 548 -10.24 37.60 -8.52
CA ASN A 548 -8.90 37.07 -8.35
C ASN A 548 -7.92 38.23 -8.12
N LYS A 549 -7.53 38.47 -6.87
CA LYS A 549 -6.26 39.13 -6.57
C LYS A 549 -5.26 38.06 -6.14
N ASN A 550 -4.33 37.79 -7.04
CA ASN A 550 -3.07 37.11 -6.77
C ASN A 550 -2.51 37.57 -5.42
N ASN A 551 -2.24 36.65 -4.51
CA ASN A 551 -1.30 36.88 -3.43
C ASN A 551 -0.59 35.57 -3.05
N THR A 552 0.63 35.46 -3.56
CA THR A 552 1.74 34.83 -2.88
C THR A 552 1.84 35.37 -1.44
N ALA A 553 1.41 34.58 -0.46
CA ALA A 553 1.78 34.78 0.93
C ALA A 553 1.82 33.43 1.64
N LYS A 554 3.04 33.01 2.02
CA LYS A 554 3.25 32.00 3.07
C LYS A 554 2.49 32.46 4.32
N GLN A 555 1.60 31.64 4.86
CA GLN A 555 1.09 31.86 6.22
C GLN A 555 1.19 30.61 7.07
N LYS A 556 1.89 30.81 8.19
CA LYS A 556 2.01 29.98 9.38
C LYS A 556 0.63 29.61 9.92
N LEU A 557 0.55 28.45 10.58
CA LEU A 557 -0.61 28.06 11.39
C LEU A 557 -0.91 29.11 12.47
N PRO A 558 -2.18 29.49 12.67
CA PRO A 558 -2.68 29.98 13.94
C PRO A 558 -3.66 28.97 14.57
N ASN A 559 -3.45 28.71 15.86
CA ASN A 559 -4.37 27.99 16.74
C ASN A 559 -5.52 28.91 17.15
N GLU A 560 -6.60 28.98 16.38
CA GLU A 560 -7.97 29.29 16.85
C GLU A 560 -9.02 28.71 15.88
N PRO A 561 -10.22 28.26 16.33
CA PRO A 561 -11.25 27.74 15.45
C PRO A 561 -11.87 28.89 14.64
N ASN A 562 -11.52 28.94 13.35
CA ASN A 562 -11.93 29.99 12.43
C ASN A 562 -13.46 29.97 12.22
N LYS A 563 -14.21 30.89 12.85
CA LYS A 563 -15.68 31.00 12.79
C LYS A 563 -16.23 31.04 11.35
N GLN A 564 -15.49 31.62 10.39
CA GLN A 564 -15.88 31.62 8.98
C GLN A 564 -15.90 30.22 8.35
N LEU A 565 -14.91 29.36 8.67
CA LEU A 565 -14.91 27.96 8.23
C LEU A 565 -16.09 27.20 8.84
N GLN A 566 -16.44 27.46 10.11
CA GLN A 566 -17.60 26.82 10.73
C GLN A 566 -18.93 27.22 10.06
N THR A 567 -19.12 28.51 9.74
CA THR A 567 -20.32 28.98 9.02
C THR A 567 -20.38 28.43 7.58
N GLN A 568 -19.24 28.36 6.88
CA GLN A 568 -19.15 27.76 5.54
C GLN A 568 -19.39 26.25 5.57
N ASN A 569 -18.87 25.54 6.59
CA ASN A 569 -19.12 24.12 6.81
C ASN A 569 -20.61 23.86 7.07
N ILE A 570 -21.28 24.67 7.91
CA ILE A 570 -22.72 24.54 8.15
C ILE A 570 -23.53 24.80 6.87
N ALA A 571 -23.18 25.84 6.10
CA ALA A 571 -23.84 26.15 4.84
C ALA A 571 -23.65 25.05 3.79
N PHE A 572 -22.44 24.49 3.69
CA PHE A 572 -22.13 23.37 2.82
C PHE A 572 -22.84 22.09 3.25
N GLN A 573 -22.84 21.73 4.53
CA GLN A 573 -23.56 20.58 5.08
C GLN A 573 -25.07 20.71 4.88
N ASN A 574 -25.63 21.91 5.02
CA ASN A 574 -27.04 22.17 4.70
C ASN A 574 -27.33 22.04 3.19
N LYS A 575 -26.41 22.47 2.33
CA LYS A 575 -26.52 22.27 0.87
C LYS A 575 -26.32 20.82 0.45
N ILE A 576 -25.42 20.06 1.08
CA ILE A 576 -25.30 18.61 0.87
C ILE A 576 -26.53 17.90 1.39
N LYS A 577 -27.06 18.23 2.56
CA LYS A 577 -28.28 17.62 3.10
C LYS A 577 -29.50 17.95 2.24
N GLN A 578 -29.57 19.17 1.70
CA GLN A 578 -30.51 19.49 0.62
C GLN A 578 -30.23 18.62 -0.61
N MET A 579 -28.97 18.49 -1.07
CA MET A 579 -28.58 17.69 -2.22
C MET A 579 -28.88 16.18 -2.07
N GLU A 580 -28.73 15.61 -0.86
CA GLU A 580 -29.09 14.24 -0.51
C GLU A 580 -30.62 14.07 -0.45
N SER A 581 -31.35 15.12 -0.04
CA SER A 581 -32.80 15.21 -0.22
C SER A 581 -33.21 15.46 -1.69
N PHE A 582 -32.27 15.90 -2.53
CA PHE A 582 -32.32 16.00 -4.00
C PHE A 582 -31.64 14.79 -4.68
N ILE A 583 -31.52 13.64 -4.00
CA ILE A 583 -31.70 12.37 -4.71
C ILE A 583 -33.14 12.43 -5.25
N ASP A 584 -33.22 13.05 -6.42
CA ASP A 584 -34.41 13.61 -7.07
C ASP A 584 -35.55 12.60 -6.97
N SER A 585 -36.80 13.00 -6.73
CA SER A 585 -37.88 12.00 -6.77
C SER A 585 -37.97 11.36 -8.16
N LYS A 586 -37.46 12.05 -9.19
CA LYS A 586 -37.11 11.48 -10.51
C LYS A 586 -35.98 10.44 -10.46
N THR A 587 -34.90 10.65 -9.72
CA THR A 587 -33.84 9.64 -9.48
C THR A 587 -34.39 8.43 -8.74
N ARG A 588 -35.32 8.62 -7.78
CA ARG A 588 -36.02 7.51 -7.11
C ARG A 588 -36.92 6.73 -8.07
N ILE A 589 -37.59 7.42 -9.00
CA ILE A 589 -38.39 6.79 -10.07
C ILE A 589 -37.49 6.11 -11.10
N HIS A 590 -36.31 6.67 -11.41
CA HIS A 590 -35.33 6.06 -12.31
C HIS A 590 -34.60 4.88 -11.66
N SER A 591 -34.50 4.88 -10.33
CA SER A 591 -34.00 3.75 -9.53
C SER A 591 -35.05 2.64 -9.33
N HIS A 592 -36.30 2.89 -9.72
CA HIS A 592 -37.35 1.88 -9.70
C HIS A 592 -37.06 0.77 -10.72
N LEU A 593 -37.39 -0.48 -10.37
CA LEU A 593 -37.16 -1.64 -11.23
C LEU A 593 -37.71 -1.47 -12.65
N ALA A 594 -38.92 -0.90 -12.77
CA ALA A 594 -39.55 -0.65 -14.07
C ALA A 594 -38.67 0.23 -14.96
N TYR A 595 -38.13 1.34 -14.45
CA TYR A 595 -37.30 2.22 -15.25
C TYR A 595 -35.96 1.57 -15.64
N LYS A 596 -35.33 0.83 -14.72
CA LYS A 596 -34.09 0.07 -14.97
C LYS A 596 -34.28 -0.96 -16.09
N LEU A 597 -35.36 -1.74 -16.04
CA LEU A 597 -35.71 -2.73 -17.06
C LEU A 597 -36.07 -2.09 -18.40
N GLY A 598 -36.89 -1.03 -18.38
CA GLY A 598 -37.27 -0.22 -19.53
C GLY A 598 -36.07 0.32 -20.30
N SER A 599 -35.14 0.93 -19.56
CA SER A 599 -33.91 1.49 -20.12
C SER A 599 -33.03 0.42 -20.74
N ALA A 600 -32.85 -0.70 -20.05
CA ALA A 600 -32.06 -1.83 -20.54
C ALA A 600 -32.63 -2.43 -21.84
N MET A 601 -33.96 -2.53 -21.98
CA MET A 601 -34.59 -2.99 -23.22
C MET A 601 -34.35 -2.03 -24.39
N ILE A 602 -34.49 -0.72 -24.17
CA ILE A 602 -34.28 0.29 -25.23
C ILE A 602 -32.83 0.28 -25.73
N LEU A 603 -31.85 0.15 -24.84
CA LEU A 603 -30.43 0.15 -25.18
C LEU A 603 -30.03 -1.12 -25.93
N ASN A 604 -30.51 -2.27 -25.47
CA ASN A 604 -30.17 -3.55 -26.07
C ASN A 604 -30.91 -3.81 -27.40
N ALA A 605 -32.06 -3.17 -27.63
CA ALA A 605 -32.82 -3.31 -28.86
C ALA A 605 -32.18 -2.64 -30.10
N ARG A 606 -31.03 -1.97 -29.97
CA ARG A 606 -30.35 -1.24 -31.06
C ARG A 606 -29.38 -2.08 -31.88
N SER A 607 -29.11 -3.33 -31.48
CA SER A 607 -28.20 -4.23 -32.21
C SER A 607 -28.62 -5.68 -32.06
N PHE A 608 -28.24 -6.53 -33.02
CA PHE A 608 -28.53 -7.96 -33.00
C PHE A 608 -27.93 -8.66 -31.77
N LEU A 609 -26.64 -8.43 -31.48
CA LEU A 609 -25.97 -8.94 -30.28
C LEU A 609 -26.57 -8.39 -28.98
N GLY A 610 -27.06 -7.15 -29.00
CA GLY A 610 -27.82 -6.55 -27.91
C GLY A 610 -29.12 -7.31 -27.61
N TRP A 611 -29.85 -7.71 -28.64
CA TRP A 611 -31.08 -8.48 -28.50
C TRP A 611 -30.84 -9.87 -27.90
N VAL A 612 -29.79 -10.56 -28.34
CA VAL A 612 -29.39 -11.89 -27.83
C VAL A 612 -29.01 -11.84 -26.33
N ARG A 613 -28.28 -10.81 -25.88
CA ARG A 613 -27.88 -10.68 -24.46
C ARG A 613 -28.99 -10.11 -23.55
N MET A 614 -30.06 -9.55 -24.12
CA MET A 614 -31.10 -8.83 -23.37
C MET A 614 -31.75 -9.67 -22.25
N PRO A 615 -32.10 -10.95 -22.42
CA PRO A 615 -32.69 -11.76 -21.35
C PRO A 615 -31.79 -11.85 -20.10
N TYR A 616 -30.47 -12.00 -20.30
CA TYR A 616 -29.49 -12.08 -19.22
C TYR A 616 -29.35 -10.74 -18.48
N VAL A 617 -29.29 -9.63 -19.23
CA VAL A 617 -29.22 -8.28 -18.65
C VAL A 617 -30.46 -7.98 -17.80
N LEU A 618 -31.66 -8.36 -18.27
CA LEU A 618 -32.91 -8.14 -17.53
C LEU A 618 -32.99 -9.02 -16.28
N SER A 619 -32.52 -10.28 -16.36
CA SER A 619 -32.43 -11.17 -15.19
C SER A 619 -31.48 -10.62 -14.13
N TYR A 620 -30.31 -10.13 -14.56
CA TYR A 620 -29.31 -9.53 -13.67
C TYR A 620 -29.84 -8.28 -12.96
N ILE A 621 -30.47 -7.36 -13.69
CA ILE A 621 -31.06 -6.13 -13.13
C ILE A 621 -32.11 -6.48 -12.05
N LYS A 622 -32.90 -7.53 -12.27
CA LYS A 622 -33.92 -7.97 -11.32
C LYS A 622 -33.31 -8.52 -10.02
N GLU A 623 -32.34 -9.42 -10.12
CA GLU A 623 -31.69 -10.01 -8.93
C GLU A 623 -30.90 -8.96 -8.15
N PHE A 624 -30.14 -8.11 -8.83
CA PHE A 624 -29.38 -7.03 -8.18
C PHE A 624 -30.29 -6.05 -7.45
N HIS A 625 -31.43 -5.67 -8.06
CA HIS A 625 -32.40 -4.81 -7.40
C HIS A 625 -33.06 -5.46 -6.17
N ARG A 626 -33.24 -6.79 -6.19
CA ARG A 626 -33.78 -7.54 -5.05
C ARG A 626 -32.81 -7.54 -3.88
N GLU A 627 -31.52 -7.76 -4.14
CA GLU A 627 -30.48 -7.66 -3.12
C GLU A 627 -30.35 -6.25 -2.56
N GLU A 628 -30.43 -5.22 -3.42
CA GLU A 628 -30.43 -3.80 -3.05
C GLU A 628 -31.56 -3.50 -2.04
N GLN A 629 -32.80 -3.97 -2.33
CA GLN A 629 -33.93 -3.79 -1.42
C GLN A 629 -33.75 -4.53 -0.09
N ARG A 630 -33.20 -5.76 -0.11
CA ARG A 630 -32.93 -6.53 1.10
C ARG A 630 -31.93 -5.83 2.02
N LYS A 631 -30.79 -5.40 1.46
CA LYS A 631 -29.73 -4.70 2.22
C LYS A 631 -30.22 -3.37 2.78
N TYR A 632 -31.04 -2.63 2.02
CA TYR A 632 -31.65 -1.41 2.51
C TYR A 632 -32.60 -1.66 3.68
N GLN A 633 -33.46 -2.68 3.61
CA GLN A 633 -34.35 -3.06 4.72
C GLN A 633 -33.58 -3.46 5.98
N GLU A 634 -32.49 -4.22 5.83
CA GLU A 634 -31.60 -4.59 6.94
C GLU A 634 -30.93 -3.38 7.60
N LYS A 635 -30.55 -2.36 6.83
CA LYS A 635 -29.98 -1.11 7.35
C LYS A 635 -31.01 -0.25 8.09
N VAL A 636 -32.22 -0.12 7.54
CA VAL A 636 -33.32 0.59 8.20
C VAL A 636 -33.75 -0.11 9.50
N ALA A 637 -33.69 -1.44 9.54
CA ALA A 637 -33.96 -2.21 10.76
C ALA A 637 -32.91 -1.96 11.86
N LYS A 638 -31.64 -1.78 11.48
CA LYS A 638 -30.55 -1.46 12.42
C LYS A 638 -30.52 0.00 12.85
N ASN A 639 -30.95 0.92 11.99
CA ASN A 639 -31.06 2.34 12.31
C ASN A 639 -32.30 2.96 11.63
N PRO A 640 -33.42 3.14 12.36
CA PRO A 640 -34.66 3.67 11.81
C PRO A 640 -34.57 5.08 11.20
N SER A 641 -33.56 5.88 11.58
CA SER A 641 -33.33 7.22 11.03
C SER A 641 -32.90 7.23 9.55
N LEU A 642 -32.46 6.08 9.02
CA LEU A 642 -32.04 5.91 7.62
C LEU A 642 -33.22 5.66 6.67
N LYS A 643 -34.46 5.64 7.18
CA LYS A 643 -35.64 5.40 6.35
C LYS A 643 -35.88 6.60 5.43
N LEU A 644 -35.80 6.36 4.13
CA LEU A 644 -36.13 7.36 3.11
C LEU A 644 -37.57 7.87 3.31
N PRO A 645 -37.79 9.19 3.17
CA PRO A 645 -39.12 9.77 3.29
C PRO A 645 -40.04 9.31 2.15
N LYS A 646 -41.36 9.47 2.34
CA LYS A 646 -42.39 9.09 1.35
C LYS A 646 -42.16 9.83 0.02
N LEU A 647 -42.44 9.21 -1.13
CA LEU A 647 -42.14 9.82 -2.43
C LEU A 647 -42.90 11.15 -2.63
N GLU A 648 -44.08 11.25 -2.03
CA GLU A 648 -44.96 12.43 -2.04
C GLU A 648 -44.40 13.61 -1.23
N SER A 649 -43.46 13.38 -0.32
CA SER A 649 -42.87 14.44 0.49
C SER A 649 -41.69 15.15 -0.19
N TYR A 650 -41.39 14.80 -1.45
CA TYR A 650 -40.30 15.40 -2.20
C TYR A 650 -40.81 16.65 -2.94
N PRO A 651 -40.04 17.76 -2.96
CA PRO A 651 -40.45 19.00 -3.61
C PRO A 651 -40.80 18.86 -5.11
N ASP A 652 -40.13 17.94 -5.82
CA ASP A 652 -40.27 17.68 -7.25
C ASP A 652 -41.29 16.57 -7.59
N TYR A 653 -42.02 16.03 -6.59
CA TYR A 653 -42.92 14.86 -6.76
C TYR A 653 -43.90 15.01 -7.93
N LYS A 654 -44.49 16.19 -8.10
CA LYS A 654 -45.46 16.48 -9.18
C LYS A 654 -44.84 16.43 -10.58
N GLU A 655 -43.54 16.69 -10.71
CA GLU A 655 -42.82 16.59 -11.97
C GLU A 655 -42.30 15.17 -12.18
N ALA A 656 -41.75 14.56 -11.14
CA ALA A 656 -41.22 13.21 -11.19
C ALA A 656 -42.30 12.15 -11.46
N ILE A 657 -43.52 12.31 -10.95
CA ILE A 657 -44.60 11.36 -11.25
C ILE A 657 -44.91 11.29 -12.76
N LYS A 658 -44.64 12.36 -13.51
CA LYS A 658 -44.77 12.38 -14.98
C LYS A 658 -43.75 11.47 -15.65
N GLU A 659 -42.61 11.19 -15.01
CA GLU A 659 -41.62 10.23 -15.49
C GLU A 659 -42.16 8.79 -15.47
N LYS A 660 -43.13 8.46 -14.61
CA LYS A 660 -43.83 7.17 -14.70
C LYS A 660 -44.66 7.02 -15.97
N GLN A 661 -45.03 8.15 -16.60
CA GLN A 661 -45.77 8.16 -17.86
C GLN A 661 -44.86 8.09 -19.09
N CYS A 662 -43.53 8.12 -18.92
CA CYS A 662 -42.61 8.03 -20.04
C CYS A 662 -42.61 6.62 -20.65
N PHE A 663 -42.29 6.54 -21.95
CA PHE A 663 -42.22 5.27 -22.68
C PHE A 663 -41.30 4.26 -21.99
N THR A 664 -40.14 4.71 -21.49
CA THR A 664 -39.17 3.87 -20.77
C THR A 664 -39.78 3.20 -19.55
N TYR A 665 -40.50 3.95 -18.71
CA TYR A 665 -41.09 3.42 -17.49
C TYR A 665 -42.24 2.45 -17.78
N LYS A 666 -43.18 2.85 -18.65
CA LYS A 666 -44.32 2.01 -19.09
C LYS A 666 -43.85 0.70 -19.73
N LEU A 667 -42.78 0.75 -20.53
CA LEU A 667 -42.18 -0.44 -21.14
C LEU A 667 -41.69 -1.45 -20.09
N GLY A 668 -41.04 -0.97 -19.03
CA GLY A 668 -40.59 -1.83 -17.94
C GLY A 668 -41.73 -2.34 -17.05
N GLU A 669 -42.77 -1.55 -16.82
CA GLU A 669 -43.98 -1.99 -16.10
C GLU A 669 -44.69 -3.12 -16.84
N ALA A 670 -44.86 -3.01 -18.15
CA ALA A 670 -45.46 -4.06 -18.97
C ALA A 670 -44.66 -5.37 -18.88
N LEU A 671 -43.32 -5.29 -18.81
CA LEU A 671 -42.47 -6.47 -18.60
C LEU A 671 -42.64 -7.08 -17.20
N ILE A 672 -42.71 -6.24 -16.15
CA ILE A 672 -42.96 -6.70 -14.78
C ILE A 672 -44.32 -7.41 -14.70
N LYS A 673 -45.37 -6.86 -15.33
CA LYS A 673 -46.71 -7.44 -15.39
C LYS A 673 -46.70 -8.83 -16.03
N ALA A 674 -46.01 -8.99 -17.15
CA ALA A 674 -45.86 -10.30 -17.81
C ALA A 674 -45.07 -11.30 -16.95
N ASN A 675 -44.02 -10.84 -16.27
CA ASN A 675 -43.19 -11.67 -15.39
C ASN A 675 -43.89 -12.12 -14.10
N ASN A 676 -45.00 -11.46 -13.70
CA ASN A 676 -45.74 -11.78 -12.48
C ASN A 676 -46.82 -12.87 -12.70
N VAL A 677 -47.16 -13.21 -13.94
CA VAL A 677 -48.11 -14.29 -14.27
C VAL A 677 -47.44 -15.65 -14.09
N ARG A 678 -48.06 -16.52 -13.28
CA ARG A 678 -47.57 -17.88 -12.97
C ARG A 678 -48.38 -18.95 -13.74
N GLY A 679 -47.76 -20.10 -14.01
CA GLY A 679 -48.43 -21.25 -14.66
C GLY A 679 -48.67 -21.08 -16.17
N GLY A 680 -49.64 -21.83 -16.72
CA GLY A 680 -49.91 -21.94 -18.16
C GLY A 680 -50.33 -20.64 -18.88
N GLY A 681 -50.68 -19.59 -18.14
CA GLY A 681 -51.03 -18.27 -18.70
C GLY A 681 -49.82 -17.39 -19.10
N ARG A 682 -48.59 -17.82 -18.80
CA ARG A 682 -47.38 -17.00 -18.99
C ARG A 682 -47.09 -16.67 -20.46
N ILE A 683 -47.36 -17.60 -21.37
CA ILE A 683 -47.18 -17.39 -22.82
C ILE A 683 -48.13 -16.29 -23.32
N PHE A 684 -49.40 -16.34 -22.91
CA PHE A 684 -50.40 -15.31 -23.23
C PHE A 684 -50.04 -13.95 -22.64
N ALA A 685 -49.45 -13.92 -21.44
CA ALA A 685 -48.97 -12.69 -20.81
C ALA A 685 -47.82 -12.04 -21.61
N TYR A 686 -46.89 -12.81 -22.17
CA TYR A 686 -45.85 -12.26 -23.05
C TYR A 686 -46.37 -11.86 -24.42
N LEU A 687 -47.35 -12.57 -24.99
CA LEU A 687 -48.02 -12.15 -26.23
C LEU A 687 -48.72 -10.80 -26.04
N GLN A 688 -49.42 -10.63 -24.91
CA GLN A 688 -50.05 -9.38 -24.53
C GLN A 688 -49.00 -8.27 -24.28
N PHE A 689 -47.87 -8.58 -23.65
CA PHE A 689 -46.75 -7.66 -23.51
C PHE A 689 -46.25 -7.17 -24.87
N PHE A 690 -46.02 -8.05 -25.84
CA PHE A 690 -45.57 -7.61 -27.18
C PHE A 690 -46.61 -6.73 -27.90
N LYS A 691 -47.91 -6.99 -27.70
CA LYS A 691 -48.99 -6.12 -28.20
C LYS A 691 -48.94 -4.73 -27.53
N GLU A 692 -48.81 -4.69 -26.21
CA GLU A 692 -48.70 -3.48 -25.40
C GLU A 692 -47.44 -2.67 -25.78
N VAL A 693 -46.30 -3.33 -26.07
CA VAL A 693 -45.10 -2.66 -26.60
C VAL A 693 -45.35 -1.99 -27.95
N ARG A 694 -46.12 -2.61 -28.86
CA ARG A 694 -46.45 -2.02 -30.16
C ARG A 694 -47.34 -0.79 -30.00
N GLU A 695 -48.32 -0.85 -29.10
CA GLU A 695 -49.22 0.27 -28.78
C GLU A 695 -48.46 1.43 -28.13
N LEU A 696 -47.60 1.15 -27.13
CA LEU A 696 -46.74 2.15 -26.49
C LEU A 696 -45.77 2.81 -27.50
N ARG A 697 -45.26 2.04 -28.47
CA ARG A 697 -44.42 2.58 -29.55
C ARG A 697 -45.22 3.49 -30.50
N LYS A 698 -46.48 3.18 -30.78
CA LYS A 698 -47.37 4.00 -31.61
C LYS A 698 -47.71 5.31 -30.89
N GLU A 699 -48.14 5.24 -29.63
CA GLU A 699 -48.42 6.41 -28.77
C GLU A 699 -47.20 7.34 -28.65
N PHE A 700 -46.00 6.78 -28.47
CA PHE A 700 -44.76 7.56 -28.40
C PHE A 700 -44.39 8.25 -29.73
N ARG A 701 -44.71 7.63 -30.87
CA ARG A 701 -44.47 8.22 -32.20
C ARG A 701 -45.48 9.31 -32.53
N GLU A 702 -46.73 9.14 -32.11
CA GLU A 702 -47.81 10.13 -32.31
C GLU A 702 -47.61 11.38 -31.45
N LYS A 703 -47.11 11.24 -30.21
CA LYS A 703 -46.74 12.36 -29.33
C LYS A 703 -45.49 13.15 -29.76
N LYS A 704 -44.76 12.68 -30.79
CA LYS A 704 -43.56 13.32 -31.35
C LYS A 704 -43.82 14.04 -32.68
N LYS A 705 -45.00 13.84 -33.28
CA LYS A 705 -45.52 14.68 -34.37
C LYS A 705 -46.24 15.87 -33.77
#